data_AF-A0A350XBI0-F1
#
_entry.id   AF-A0A350XBI0-F1
#
_cell.length_a   1.000
_cell.length_b   1.000
_cell.length_c   1.000
_cell.angle_alpha   90.00
_cell.angle_beta   90.00
_cell.angle_gamma   90.00
#
_symmetry.space_group_name_H-M   'P 1'
#
loop_
_entity.id
_entity.type
_entity.pdbx_description
1 polymer ?
#
loop_
_entity_poly.entity_id
_entity_poly.type
_entity_poly.pdbx_seq_one_letter_code
_entity_poly.pdbx_strand_id
1 'polypeptide(L)'
;MIFETRVTDCEQIESRWSDREQRFKHLIANIPGAIYRCAWEGDRRIETIGDAIAEITGYPASDFIQNQIRTFASIIHPLDSERVKKIVNESVGASRPYVLEYRLCHADGSIRWVYEKGQGIFAKSGKVLFLEGVIFNISSCSDRANSDRKQAESALQESEYRYYTLTTISPIGIFRTDIDGNCLYANPKWCEISGLKLEKILGKTWYQTIHPQERERISEEWKQWIAVETLRATSLQVFKTEYRFEHPDGKITWVLGQIVAEKDSRRKVIGYVGTLNDITEYKQIEAQLRQSEAKNAERLHGYLASEALGKHISLIYPNDRHEFMQEQVIQPLLEKGTHEIEHLVLNKAGEEVYIQLKLSLLKDSQGRTTGTISYGMDITDRQGSEEKLRQSEARNRAFLEALPDLIFRISKDGICLDFHPDKTSKMLMPDSSFIGKIIWDILPPELSQPTRRCVEQALKTGKIQLFEYELSKNGIERDYEARIVKSGEDEVLAIVRDITERKQAEAALKQSEASYKELAESISDVFFAMDKDFRYTYWNKASEYLTGIAAKDAIGKSLYDLFPDVRGTKAEQVYISALRTQQSQSCIVEYQLENGNYFFEISAYPSSRGGLSVFVKDITARKQAEEALRKSEQKLSLHVQQTPLAVIEGNNKGEIVEWNAAAEAIFGYSKSEIIGKSAFVLVPKYMTEKVSQIWQDLRAQKGGTRSTAENITKDGRIIICEWYNTPLVDGDGNFIGVASLAQDVTERVRAEQALRRQAEQERLVATITQRIRQSLNLEEILNTAAREVQQLLGCDRVLVYRVWPEGTGSVITEAVMPGWQAILGQAFSEEVFPQQCYEQYKSGRIRAICDVKTEVSPCLAQMLQKLGVKSKLIAPLIQGDVLWGLLIAHQCSSIRQWQPFEIGLLQPLVEQLAIAIQQASLFEQLEAANTELRRLACLDGLTGVANRRYFNEYFTREWQRLAREQAPLALILCDIDYFKQYNDTYGHVTGDLCLKQVASAIEQAAKRPADLVARYGGEEFAIILPNTKAEGALAVAEEVQNYVKALQIPHANSQVSQYVTLSLGISVAVPTPKSAFEQLISTADQALYDAKYQGRDRAVLKTFR
;
A
#
# COMPACT_ATOMS: atom_id res chain seq x y z
N MET A 1 78.22 -43.37 -40.90
CA MET A 1 79.06 -42.15 -40.92
C MET A 1 78.20 -40.97 -41.39
N ILE A 2 77.73 -40.18 -40.42
CA ILE A 2 77.41 -38.73 -40.45
C ILE A 2 76.28 -38.18 -41.38
N PHE A 3 75.66 -38.93 -42.29
CA PHE A 3 74.62 -38.35 -43.19
C PHE A 3 73.15 -38.73 -42.94
N GLU A 4 72.82 -39.74 -42.12
CA GLU A 4 71.41 -40.12 -41.88
C GLU A 4 70.82 -39.64 -40.54
N THR A 5 71.61 -39.02 -39.67
CA THR A 5 71.16 -38.59 -38.32
C THR A 5 70.71 -37.13 -38.26
N ARG A 6 70.61 -36.42 -39.39
CA ARG A 6 70.20 -34.99 -39.42
C ARG A 6 68.78 -34.74 -39.94
N VAL A 7 68.11 -35.73 -40.54
CA VAL A 7 66.77 -35.53 -41.12
C VAL A 7 65.66 -35.81 -40.10
N THR A 8 65.85 -36.78 -39.21
CA THR A 8 64.85 -37.16 -38.18
C THR A 8 64.71 -36.14 -37.04
N ASP A 9 65.75 -35.37 -36.72
CA ASP A 9 65.65 -34.28 -35.74
C ASP A 9 64.91 -33.05 -36.31
N CYS A 10 65.04 -32.77 -37.62
CA CYS A 10 64.32 -31.67 -38.25
C CYS A 10 62.81 -31.93 -38.35
N GLU A 11 62.37 -33.14 -38.71
CA GLU A 11 60.93 -33.46 -38.80
C GLU A 11 60.24 -33.53 -37.42
N GLN A 12 60.94 -33.99 -36.37
CA GLN A 12 60.40 -33.97 -35.00
C GLN A 12 60.37 -32.56 -34.41
N ILE A 13 61.32 -31.68 -34.77
CA ILE A 13 61.30 -30.28 -34.39
C ILE A 13 60.19 -29.54 -35.14
N GLU A 14 60.04 -29.71 -36.46
CA GLU A 14 58.96 -29.08 -37.25
C GLU A 14 57.56 -29.54 -36.81
N SER A 15 57.37 -30.84 -36.54
CA SER A 15 56.09 -31.36 -36.02
C SER A 15 55.76 -30.82 -34.63
N ARG A 16 56.75 -30.75 -33.71
CA ARG A 16 56.56 -30.13 -32.38
C ARG A 16 56.35 -28.62 -32.44
N TRP A 17 56.95 -27.93 -33.41
CA TRP A 17 56.73 -26.50 -33.64
C TRP A 17 55.33 -26.23 -34.19
N SER A 18 54.86 -27.02 -35.16
CA SER A 18 53.52 -26.89 -35.74
C SER A 18 52.40 -27.15 -34.71
N ASP A 19 52.53 -28.20 -33.89
CA ASP A 19 51.54 -28.54 -32.84
C ASP A 19 51.55 -27.51 -31.69
N ARG A 20 52.72 -26.94 -31.32
CA ARG A 20 52.79 -25.81 -30.38
C ARG A 20 52.18 -24.54 -30.95
N GLU A 21 52.43 -24.23 -32.22
CA GLU A 21 51.92 -23.03 -32.88
C GLU A 21 50.39 -23.08 -33.04
N GLN A 22 49.82 -24.25 -33.39
CA GLN A 22 48.37 -24.43 -33.45
C GLN A 22 47.71 -24.34 -32.07
N ARG A 23 48.29 -24.97 -31.04
CA ARG A 23 47.77 -24.85 -29.65
C ARG A 23 47.84 -23.42 -29.12
N PHE A 24 48.91 -22.70 -29.46
CA PHE A 24 49.07 -21.30 -29.06
C PHE A 24 48.06 -20.39 -29.78
N LYS A 25 47.81 -20.60 -31.09
CA LYS A 25 46.76 -19.91 -31.85
C LYS A 25 45.35 -20.17 -31.28
N HIS A 26 45.04 -21.41 -30.89
CA HIS A 26 43.74 -21.75 -30.28
C HIS A 26 43.55 -21.13 -28.87
N LEU A 27 44.61 -21.06 -28.05
CA LEU A 27 44.54 -20.43 -26.73
C LEU A 27 44.35 -18.91 -26.83
N ILE A 28 45.01 -18.27 -27.80
CA ILE A 28 44.88 -16.83 -28.07
C ILE A 28 43.47 -16.48 -28.55
N ALA A 29 42.84 -17.32 -29.38
CA ALA A 29 41.48 -17.09 -29.88
C ALA A 29 40.39 -17.09 -28.79
N ASN A 30 40.67 -17.67 -27.61
CA ASN A 30 39.71 -17.75 -26.50
C ASN A 30 39.86 -16.61 -25.47
N ILE A 31 40.84 -15.71 -25.61
CA ILE A 31 41.00 -14.56 -24.72
C ILE A 31 40.06 -13.45 -25.19
N PRO A 32 39.13 -12.93 -24.34
CA PRO A 32 38.12 -11.96 -24.73
C PRO A 32 38.68 -10.53 -24.87
N GLY A 33 39.81 -10.37 -25.58
CA GLY A 33 40.50 -9.11 -25.80
C GLY A 33 41.46 -9.17 -26.99
N ALA A 34 41.75 -8.03 -27.60
CA ALA A 34 42.65 -7.94 -28.73
C ALA A 34 44.12 -7.98 -28.27
N ILE A 35 44.85 -9.01 -28.67
CA ILE A 35 46.29 -9.13 -28.41
C ILE A 35 47.05 -8.43 -29.54
N TYR A 36 48.04 -7.61 -29.18
CA TYR A 36 48.85 -6.89 -30.14
C TYR A 36 50.35 -7.03 -29.85
N ARG A 37 51.13 -6.87 -30.92
CA ARG A 37 52.57 -6.61 -30.88
C ARG A 37 52.85 -5.38 -31.75
N CYS A 38 53.54 -4.39 -31.20
CA CYS A 38 53.99 -3.23 -31.95
C CYS A 38 55.48 -2.95 -31.73
N ALA A 39 56.12 -2.40 -32.75
CA ALA A 39 57.53 -2.01 -32.69
C ALA A 39 57.72 -0.83 -31.73
N TRP A 40 58.82 -0.82 -30.97
CA TRP A 40 59.12 0.29 -30.07
C TRP A 40 59.63 1.54 -30.80
N GLU A 41 60.37 1.38 -31.90
CA GLU A 41 60.96 2.49 -32.66
C GLU A 41 60.01 3.04 -33.73
N GLY A 42 59.95 4.37 -33.87
CA GLY A 42 59.07 5.08 -34.83
C GLY A 42 57.65 5.33 -34.31
N ASP A 43 56.66 5.39 -35.20
CA ASP A 43 55.22 5.65 -34.88
C ASP A 43 54.50 4.46 -34.19
N ARG A 44 55.24 3.63 -33.45
CA ARG A 44 54.75 2.40 -32.80
C ARG A 44 53.95 1.51 -33.75
N ARG A 45 54.60 1.11 -34.86
CA ARG A 45 53.96 0.32 -35.93
C ARG A 45 53.45 -1.00 -35.37
N ILE A 46 52.17 -1.27 -35.51
CA ILE A 46 51.60 -2.56 -35.13
C ILE A 46 52.05 -3.61 -36.14
N GLU A 47 52.76 -4.63 -35.67
CA GLU A 47 53.19 -5.75 -36.51
C GLU A 47 52.08 -6.78 -36.64
N THR A 48 51.41 -7.06 -35.52
CA THR A 48 50.30 -8.00 -35.45
C THR A 48 49.28 -7.52 -34.42
N ILE A 49 48.00 -7.61 -34.74
CA ILE A 49 46.90 -7.39 -33.80
C ILE A 49 45.78 -8.38 -34.13
N GLY A 50 45.19 -9.00 -33.10
CA GLY A 50 44.13 -9.99 -33.26
C GLY A 50 42.81 -9.39 -33.77
N ASP A 51 42.01 -10.21 -34.46
CA ASP A 51 40.75 -9.78 -35.10
C ASP A 51 39.70 -9.23 -34.13
N ALA A 52 39.77 -9.59 -32.84
CA ALA A 52 38.93 -9.03 -31.78
C ALA A 52 39.00 -7.50 -31.69
N ILE A 53 40.04 -6.86 -32.26
CA ILE A 53 40.11 -5.39 -32.30
C ILE A 53 39.00 -4.76 -33.15
N ALA A 54 38.47 -5.49 -34.14
CA ALA A 54 37.34 -5.05 -34.95
C ALA A 54 36.09 -4.89 -34.10
N GLU A 55 35.84 -5.82 -33.18
CA GLU A 55 34.74 -5.73 -32.23
C GLU A 55 34.93 -4.60 -31.24
N ILE A 56 36.16 -4.26 -30.84
CA ILE A 56 36.47 -3.23 -29.85
C ILE A 56 36.42 -1.82 -30.46
N THR A 57 36.97 -1.64 -31.67
CA THR A 57 37.21 -0.31 -32.28
C THR A 57 36.31 -0.01 -33.47
N GLY A 58 35.65 -1.02 -34.05
CA GLY A 58 34.85 -0.90 -35.27
C GLY A 58 35.68 -0.84 -36.56
N TYR A 59 37.01 -0.88 -36.45
CA TYR A 59 37.94 -0.92 -37.58
C TYR A 59 38.58 -2.31 -37.67
N PRO A 60 38.68 -2.92 -38.87
CA PRO A 60 39.30 -4.22 -39.03
C PRO A 60 40.78 -4.20 -38.63
N ALA A 61 41.31 -5.35 -38.19
CA ALA A 61 42.71 -5.48 -37.78
C ALA A 61 43.70 -5.03 -38.87
N SER A 62 43.35 -5.23 -40.15
CA SER A 62 44.11 -4.78 -41.32
C SER A 62 44.41 -3.28 -41.34
N ASP A 63 43.54 -2.45 -40.75
CA ASP A 63 43.71 -0.99 -40.78
C ASP A 63 44.87 -0.51 -39.91
N PHE A 64 45.21 -1.29 -38.89
CA PHE A 64 46.25 -0.98 -37.92
C PHE A 64 47.59 -1.65 -38.26
N ILE A 65 47.59 -2.76 -39.00
CA ILE A 65 48.81 -3.49 -39.36
C ILE A 65 49.73 -2.58 -40.20
N GLN A 66 50.99 -2.48 -39.77
CA GLN A 66 52.02 -1.60 -40.30
C GLN A 66 51.68 -0.10 -40.28
N ASN A 67 50.60 0.30 -39.60
CA ASN A 67 50.02 1.65 -39.65
C ASN A 67 49.72 2.15 -41.08
N GLN A 68 49.39 1.25 -42.02
CA GLN A 68 49.20 1.63 -43.44
C GLN A 68 47.98 2.52 -43.65
N ILE A 69 46.89 2.27 -42.92
CA ILE A 69 45.63 3.01 -43.04
C ILE A 69 45.50 3.97 -41.86
N ARG A 70 45.71 3.49 -40.62
CA ARG A 70 45.58 4.27 -39.39
C ARG A 70 46.59 3.87 -38.32
N THR A 71 46.97 4.82 -37.46
CA THR A 71 47.76 4.53 -36.26
C THR A 71 46.84 4.27 -35.08
N PHE A 72 47.23 3.36 -34.16
CA PHE A 72 46.43 3.10 -32.96
C PHE A 72 46.27 4.33 -32.06
N ALA A 73 47.30 5.20 -32.03
CA ALA A 73 47.22 6.46 -31.30
C ALA A 73 46.14 7.42 -31.83
N SER A 74 45.76 7.31 -33.11
CA SER A 74 44.75 8.20 -33.72
C SER A 74 43.33 7.94 -33.24
N ILE A 75 43.05 6.75 -32.69
CA ILE A 75 41.74 6.39 -32.14
C ILE A 75 41.66 6.57 -30.63
N ILE A 76 42.75 6.95 -29.96
CA ILE A 76 42.73 7.28 -28.53
C ILE A 76 42.10 8.66 -28.35
N HIS A 77 41.16 8.78 -27.41
CA HIS A 77 40.48 10.04 -27.14
C HIS A 77 41.49 11.15 -26.81
N PRO A 78 41.34 12.39 -27.34
CA PRO A 78 42.34 13.47 -27.21
C PRO A 78 42.76 13.76 -25.76
N LEU A 79 41.80 13.71 -24.82
CA LEU A 79 42.05 13.93 -23.40
C LEU A 79 42.91 12.85 -22.72
N ASP A 80 42.96 11.63 -23.27
CA ASP A 80 43.73 10.51 -22.71
C ASP A 80 45.05 10.24 -23.45
N SER A 81 45.22 10.76 -24.66
CA SER A 81 46.37 10.49 -25.54
C SER A 81 47.73 10.79 -24.87
N GLU A 82 47.89 11.97 -24.26
CA GLU A 82 49.15 12.35 -23.60
C GLU A 82 49.41 11.55 -22.32
N ARG A 83 48.36 11.26 -21.54
CA ARG A 83 48.45 10.45 -20.33
C ARG A 83 48.89 9.03 -20.64
N VAL A 84 48.28 8.40 -21.64
CA VAL A 84 48.61 7.03 -22.08
C VAL A 84 50.05 6.97 -22.56
N LYS A 85 50.50 7.90 -23.42
CA LYS A 85 51.89 7.95 -23.89
C LYS A 85 52.88 8.03 -22.74
N LYS A 86 52.63 8.90 -21.76
CA LYS A 86 53.50 9.11 -20.60
C LYS A 86 53.65 7.84 -19.77
N ILE A 87 52.54 7.21 -19.37
CA ILE A 87 52.57 6.03 -18.50
C ILE A 87 53.21 4.83 -19.19
N VAL A 88 52.94 4.62 -20.49
CA VAL A 88 53.61 3.55 -21.26
C VAL A 88 55.12 3.78 -21.31
N ASN A 89 55.57 5.02 -21.61
CA ASN A 89 57.00 5.32 -21.68
C ASN A 89 57.70 5.15 -20.33
N GLU A 90 57.09 5.62 -19.23
CA GLU A 90 57.64 5.48 -17.87
C GLU A 90 57.73 4.01 -17.44
N SER A 91 56.67 3.23 -17.69
CA SER A 91 56.60 1.82 -17.28
C SER A 91 57.59 0.96 -18.06
N VAL A 92 57.69 1.16 -19.38
CA VAL A 92 58.62 0.44 -20.24
C VAL A 92 60.06 0.85 -19.93
N GLY A 93 60.34 2.14 -19.69
CA GLY A 93 61.64 2.61 -19.23
C GLY A 93 62.06 1.99 -17.90
N ALA A 94 61.11 1.77 -16.99
CA ALA A 94 61.33 1.09 -15.72
C ALA A 94 61.34 -0.47 -15.81
N SER A 95 61.24 -1.03 -17.01
CA SER A 95 61.13 -2.49 -17.24
C SER A 95 59.98 -3.17 -16.48
N ARG A 96 58.83 -2.49 -16.37
CA ARG A 96 57.62 -2.99 -15.71
C ARG A 96 56.45 -3.06 -16.69
N PRO A 97 55.51 -4.01 -16.50
CA PRO A 97 54.26 -4.01 -17.23
C PRO A 97 53.43 -2.77 -16.86
N TYR A 98 52.75 -2.19 -17.85
CA TYR A 98 51.75 -1.13 -17.64
C TYR A 98 50.35 -1.70 -17.66
N VAL A 99 49.48 -1.07 -16.89
CA VAL A 99 48.04 -1.30 -16.85
C VAL A 99 47.36 0.05 -16.97
N LEU A 100 46.45 0.17 -17.92
CA LEU A 100 45.85 1.44 -18.30
C LEU A 100 44.37 1.27 -18.60
N GLU A 101 43.58 2.26 -18.18
CA GLU A 101 42.21 2.44 -18.61
C GLU A 101 42.08 3.78 -19.32
N TYR A 102 41.55 3.76 -20.54
CA TYR A 102 41.41 4.97 -21.36
C TYR A 102 40.28 4.84 -22.38
N ARG A 103 39.90 5.98 -22.96
CA ARG A 103 38.83 6.07 -23.95
C ARG A 103 39.36 5.90 -25.37
N LEU A 104 38.67 5.10 -26.17
CA LEU A 104 38.83 4.99 -27.62
C LEU A 104 37.62 5.60 -28.34
N CYS A 105 37.87 6.23 -29.49
CA CYS A 105 36.85 6.66 -30.43
C CYS A 105 36.56 5.53 -31.42
N HIS A 106 35.35 4.98 -31.36
CA HIS A 106 34.88 3.89 -32.22
C HIS A 106 34.51 4.40 -33.62
N ALA A 107 34.51 3.51 -34.62
CA ALA A 107 34.22 3.85 -36.02
C ALA A 107 32.84 4.49 -36.26
N ASP A 108 31.84 4.19 -35.42
CA ASP A 108 30.49 4.78 -35.46
C ASP A 108 30.40 6.15 -34.73
N GLY A 109 31.50 6.65 -34.17
CA GLY A 109 31.55 7.90 -33.42
C GLY A 109 31.30 7.77 -31.90
N SER A 110 30.98 6.58 -31.40
CA SER A 110 30.82 6.34 -29.96
C SER A 110 32.16 6.27 -29.22
N ILE A 111 32.16 6.55 -27.91
CA ILE A 111 33.34 6.43 -27.05
C ILE A 111 33.27 5.09 -26.31
N ARG A 112 34.37 4.33 -26.33
CA ARG A 112 34.49 3.05 -25.62
C ARG A 112 35.61 3.08 -24.60
N TRP A 113 35.35 2.55 -23.42
CA TRP A 113 36.37 2.38 -22.39
C TRP A 113 37.10 1.07 -22.60
N VAL A 114 38.43 1.15 -22.66
CA VAL A 114 39.28 -0.02 -22.77
C VAL A 114 40.23 -0.12 -21.61
N TYR A 115 40.43 -1.35 -21.16
CA TYR A 115 41.49 -1.74 -20.24
C TYR A 115 42.60 -2.38 -21.06
N GLU A 116 43.81 -1.85 -20.94
CA GLU A 116 44.99 -2.34 -21.62
C GLU A 116 46.03 -2.78 -20.60
N LYS A 117 46.59 -3.96 -20.83
CA LYS A 117 47.76 -4.43 -20.09
C LYS A 117 48.84 -4.82 -21.08
N GLY A 118 50.01 -4.18 -20.99
CA GLY A 118 51.12 -4.42 -21.89
C GLY A 118 52.48 -4.38 -21.20
N GLN A 119 53.51 -4.85 -21.87
CA GLN A 119 54.88 -4.87 -21.40
C GLN A 119 55.87 -4.70 -22.55
N GLY A 120 57.04 -4.13 -22.26
CA GLY A 120 58.17 -4.09 -23.20
C GLY A 120 58.87 -5.44 -23.29
N ILE A 121 59.22 -5.83 -24.51
CA ILE A 121 60.09 -6.98 -24.80
C ILE A 121 61.47 -6.45 -25.16
N PHE A 122 62.49 -6.90 -24.44
CA PHE A 122 63.84 -6.35 -24.51
C PHE A 122 64.80 -7.31 -25.22
N ALA A 123 65.71 -6.76 -26.02
CA ALA A 123 66.87 -7.47 -26.55
C ALA A 123 67.82 -7.87 -25.41
N LYS A 124 68.71 -8.83 -25.68
CA LYS A 124 69.80 -9.21 -24.74
C LYS A 124 70.72 -8.04 -24.37
N SER A 125 70.75 -6.98 -25.17
CA SER A 125 71.48 -5.74 -24.92
C SER A 125 70.74 -4.73 -24.03
N GLY A 126 69.53 -5.05 -23.56
CA GLY A 126 68.68 -4.15 -22.75
C GLY A 126 67.86 -3.14 -23.55
N LYS A 127 67.97 -3.12 -24.88
CA LYS A 127 67.17 -2.25 -25.76
C LYS A 127 65.75 -2.82 -25.93
N VAL A 128 64.71 -2.01 -25.80
CA VAL A 128 63.33 -2.42 -26.08
C VAL A 128 63.19 -2.72 -27.59
N LEU A 129 62.69 -3.91 -27.92
CA LEU A 129 62.41 -4.36 -29.29
C LEU A 129 60.94 -4.12 -29.64
N PHE A 130 60.03 -4.63 -28.80
CA PHE A 130 58.59 -4.63 -29.04
C PHE A 130 57.80 -4.25 -27.79
N LEU A 131 56.56 -3.84 -27.99
CA LEU A 131 55.53 -3.80 -26.96
C LEU A 131 54.53 -4.92 -27.26
N GLU A 132 54.22 -5.72 -26.25
CA GLU A 132 53.19 -6.75 -26.34
C GLU A 132 52.14 -6.51 -25.27
N GLY A 133 50.87 -6.65 -25.63
CA GLY A 133 49.78 -6.42 -24.70
C GLY A 133 48.46 -6.98 -25.17
N VAL A 134 47.48 -6.86 -24.28
CA VAL A 134 46.08 -7.22 -24.52
C VAL A 134 45.17 -6.04 -24.17
N ILE A 135 44.17 -5.83 -25.01
CA ILE A 135 43.19 -4.75 -24.89
C ILE A 135 41.80 -5.37 -24.72
N PHE A 136 41.14 -5.03 -23.63
CA PHE A 136 39.79 -5.49 -23.28
C PHE A 136 38.81 -4.33 -23.36
N ASN A 137 37.61 -4.58 -23.88
CA ASN A 137 36.50 -3.63 -23.77
C ASN A 137 35.90 -3.72 -22.35
N ILE A 138 35.89 -2.60 -21.62
CA ILE A 138 35.34 -2.50 -20.25
C ILE A 138 34.16 -1.52 -20.18
N SER A 139 33.54 -1.19 -21.32
CA SER A 139 32.45 -0.21 -21.37
C SER A 139 31.30 -0.57 -20.41
N SER A 140 31.00 -1.86 -20.19
CA SER A 140 30.02 -2.33 -19.20
C SER A 140 30.47 -2.26 -17.73
N CYS A 141 31.78 -2.22 -17.45
CA CYS A 141 32.34 -2.18 -16.10
C CYS A 141 32.61 -0.75 -15.62
N SER A 142 32.95 0.17 -16.52
CA SER A 142 33.08 1.60 -16.20
C SER A 142 31.73 2.24 -15.86
N ASP A 143 30.62 1.72 -16.40
CA ASP A 143 29.28 2.13 -16.01
C ASP A 143 28.95 1.72 -14.57
N ARG A 144 29.46 0.58 -14.09
CA ARG A 144 29.34 0.16 -12.69
C ARG A 144 30.20 1.00 -11.75
N ALA A 145 31.46 1.28 -12.07
CA ALA A 145 32.30 2.10 -11.21
C ALA A 145 31.85 3.58 -11.16
N ASN A 146 31.35 4.13 -12.27
CA ASN A 146 30.68 5.43 -12.27
C ASN A 146 29.31 5.38 -11.59
N SER A 147 28.57 4.26 -11.66
CA SER A 147 27.33 4.05 -10.92
C SER A 147 27.57 3.97 -9.42
N ASP A 148 28.63 3.31 -8.95
CA ASP A 148 28.95 3.14 -7.53
C ASP A 148 29.47 4.47 -6.93
N ARG A 149 30.31 5.21 -7.66
CA ARG A 149 30.73 6.56 -7.24
C ARG A 149 29.60 7.57 -7.32
N LYS A 150 28.77 7.52 -8.37
CA LYS A 150 27.52 8.30 -8.42
C LYS A 150 26.54 7.85 -7.35
N GLN A 151 26.50 6.59 -6.94
CA GLN A 151 25.65 6.14 -5.83
C GLN A 151 26.16 6.61 -4.50
N ALA A 152 27.48 6.66 -4.27
CA ALA A 152 28.05 7.21 -3.04
C ALA A 152 27.90 8.74 -2.97
N GLU A 153 28.19 9.45 -4.08
CA GLU A 153 27.96 10.90 -4.19
C GLU A 153 26.47 11.24 -4.17
N SER A 154 25.62 10.46 -4.82
CA SER A 154 24.17 10.61 -4.78
C SER A 154 23.60 10.19 -3.44
N ALA A 155 24.17 9.22 -2.71
CA ALA A 155 23.72 8.87 -1.35
C ALA A 155 24.16 9.94 -0.34
N LEU A 156 25.34 10.55 -0.52
CA LEU A 156 25.77 11.70 0.28
C LEU A 156 24.92 12.93 -0.06
N GLN A 157 24.72 13.25 -1.34
CA GLN A 157 23.81 14.31 -1.78
C GLN A 157 22.37 14.02 -1.38
N GLU A 158 21.90 12.78 -1.40
CA GLU A 158 20.55 12.42 -0.98
C GLU A 158 20.43 12.47 0.53
N SER A 159 21.46 12.14 1.30
CA SER A 159 21.51 12.37 2.75
C SER A 159 21.54 13.86 3.08
N GLU A 160 22.40 14.65 2.43
CA GLU A 160 22.51 16.11 2.60
C GLU A 160 21.24 16.81 2.14
N TYR A 161 20.68 16.42 0.99
CA TYR A 161 19.38 16.88 0.48
C TYR A 161 18.27 16.44 1.42
N ARG A 162 18.29 15.24 1.97
CA ARG A 162 17.30 14.78 2.97
C ARG A 162 17.42 15.59 4.26
N TYR A 163 18.61 15.90 4.77
CA TYR A 163 18.79 16.80 5.91
C TYR A 163 18.35 18.24 5.58
N TYR A 164 18.71 18.75 4.40
CA TYR A 164 18.29 20.06 3.92
C TYR A 164 16.77 20.12 3.76
N THR A 165 16.14 19.11 3.17
CA THR A 165 14.69 19.02 2.98
C THR A 165 13.98 18.88 4.31
N LEU A 166 14.42 17.99 5.21
CA LEU A 166 13.85 17.81 6.54
C LEU A 166 13.92 19.08 7.38
N THR A 167 15.05 19.81 7.32
CA THR A 167 15.18 21.09 8.02
C THR A 167 14.41 22.21 7.31
N THR A 168 14.29 22.18 5.98
CA THR A 168 13.55 23.17 5.17
C THR A 168 12.04 23.08 5.35
N ILE A 169 11.48 21.86 5.42
CA ILE A 169 10.04 21.63 5.64
C ILE A 169 9.67 21.61 7.13
N SER A 170 10.66 21.78 8.03
CA SER A 170 10.42 21.75 9.47
C SER A 170 9.51 22.92 9.86
N PRO A 171 8.40 22.66 10.59
CA PRO A 171 7.49 23.70 11.02
C PRO A 171 8.07 24.61 12.11
N ILE A 172 9.27 24.29 12.60
CA ILE A 172 10.02 25.03 13.62
C ILE A 172 11.29 25.64 13.03
N GLY A 173 11.71 26.80 13.54
CA GLY A 173 12.94 27.47 13.16
C GLY A 173 14.16 26.78 13.76
N ILE A 174 14.94 26.05 12.97
CA ILE A 174 16.16 25.35 13.42
C ILE A 174 17.36 26.25 13.17
N PHE A 175 18.23 26.39 14.17
CA PHE A 175 19.49 27.12 14.02
C PHE A 175 20.65 26.43 14.74
N ARG A 176 21.87 26.74 14.30
CA ARG A 176 23.12 26.26 14.88
C ARG A 176 24.04 27.45 15.10
N THR A 177 24.71 27.50 16.24
CA THR A 177 25.69 28.53 16.59
C THR A 177 27.04 27.93 16.93
N ASP A 178 28.09 28.75 16.88
CA ASP A 178 29.38 28.42 17.48
C ASP A 178 29.38 28.63 19.00
N ILE A 179 30.52 28.34 19.64
CA ILE A 179 30.69 28.48 21.10
C ILE A 179 30.52 29.92 21.62
N ASP A 180 30.73 30.92 20.75
CA ASP A 180 30.62 32.34 21.06
C ASP A 180 29.20 32.91 20.79
N GLY A 181 28.28 32.04 20.36
CA GLY A 181 26.88 32.35 20.07
C GLY A 181 26.65 32.95 18.67
N ASN A 182 27.61 32.87 17.75
CA ASN A 182 27.43 33.31 16.38
C ASN A 182 26.62 32.27 15.60
N CYS A 183 25.54 32.69 14.94
CA CYS A 183 24.73 31.81 14.12
C CYS A 183 25.51 31.37 12.87
N LEU A 184 25.70 30.06 12.74
CA LEU A 184 26.37 29.38 11.62
C LEU A 184 25.36 28.88 10.58
N TYR A 185 24.16 28.55 11.02
CA TYR A 185 23.10 28.02 10.16
C TYR A 185 21.73 28.38 10.75
N ALA A 186 20.78 28.71 9.89
CA ALA A 186 19.37 28.85 10.22
C ALA A 186 18.54 28.32 9.04
N ASN A 187 17.50 27.54 9.31
CA ASN A 187 16.60 27.05 8.28
C ASN A 187 15.66 28.17 7.78
N PRO A 188 14.98 27.99 6.64
CA PRO A 188 14.02 28.98 6.11
C PRO A 188 12.91 29.35 7.09
N LYS A 189 12.43 28.40 7.90
CA LYS A 189 11.39 28.68 8.90
C LYS A 189 11.86 29.67 9.97
N TRP A 190 13.12 29.58 10.40
CA TRP A 190 13.71 30.55 11.32
C TRP A 190 13.72 31.97 10.73
N CYS A 191 14.03 32.09 9.42
CA CYS A 191 14.00 33.37 8.70
C CYS A 191 12.59 33.96 8.62
N GLU A 192 11.58 33.11 8.42
CA GLU A 192 10.16 33.50 8.44
C GLU A 192 9.72 34.02 9.82
N ILE A 193 10.07 33.29 10.87
CA ILE A 193 9.73 33.62 12.28
C ILE A 193 10.39 34.92 12.73
N SER A 194 11.61 35.21 12.27
CA SER A 194 12.37 36.41 12.65
C SER A 194 12.19 37.61 11.71
N GLY A 195 11.66 37.38 10.50
CA GLY A 195 11.56 38.40 9.44
C GLY A 195 12.91 38.79 8.83
N LEU A 196 13.99 38.10 9.18
CA LEU A 196 15.33 38.39 8.68
C LEU A 196 15.71 37.45 7.53
N LYS A 197 16.44 37.98 6.56
CA LYS A 197 17.06 37.16 5.50
C LYS A 197 18.29 36.44 6.05
N LEU A 198 18.51 35.21 5.59
CA LEU A 198 19.62 34.34 6.02
C LEU A 198 20.99 35.05 6.03
N GLU A 199 21.28 35.85 5.01
CA GLU A 199 22.53 36.63 4.88
C GLU A 199 22.78 37.61 6.03
N LYS A 200 21.73 38.13 6.66
CA LYS A 200 21.82 39.04 7.81
C LYS A 200 21.82 38.32 9.15
N ILE A 201 21.40 37.05 9.19
CA ILE A 201 21.26 36.25 10.42
C ILE A 201 22.60 35.66 10.85
N LEU A 202 23.46 35.31 9.90
CA LEU A 202 24.79 34.78 10.15
C LEU A 202 25.60 35.76 11.02
N GLY A 203 26.21 35.26 12.10
CA GLY A 203 26.85 36.09 13.14
C GLY A 203 25.97 36.36 14.36
N LYS A 204 26.16 37.52 15.03
CA LYS A 204 25.44 37.89 16.28
C LYS A 204 24.13 38.65 16.07
N THR A 205 23.68 38.82 14.83
CA THR A 205 22.54 39.70 14.51
C THR A 205 21.22 39.23 15.12
N TRP A 206 21.05 37.93 15.33
CA TRP A 206 19.85 37.35 15.97
C TRP A 206 19.59 37.90 17.39
N TYR A 207 20.63 38.30 18.12
CA TYR A 207 20.50 38.91 19.44
C TYR A 207 19.80 40.27 19.39
N GLN A 208 19.98 41.01 18.28
CA GLN A 208 19.33 42.30 18.06
C GLN A 208 17.85 42.16 17.69
N THR A 209 17.43 40.97 17.24
CA THR A 209 16.04 40.65 16.91
C THR A 209 15.18 40.41 18.15
N ILE A 210 15.79 40.10 19.30
CA ILE A 210 15.07 39.99 20.58
C ILE A 210 14.55 41.38 20.98
N HIS A 211 13.30 41.45 21.43
CA HIS A 211 12.68 42.70 21.88
C HIS A 211 13.49 43.38 23.00
N PRO A 212 13.71 44.71 22.98
CA PRO A 212 14.62 45.42 23.90
C PRO A 212 14.40 45.13 25.39
N GLN A 213 13.14 45.00 25.81
CA GLN A 213 12.77 44.70 27.20
C GLN A 213 13.16 43.29 27.68
N GLU A 214 13.48 42.37 26.76
CA GLU A 214 13.74 40.96 27.09
C GLU A 214 15.20 40.55 26.88
N ARG A 215 16.00 41.38 26.20
CA ARG A 215 17.42 41.08 25.90
C ARG A 215 18.24 40.82 27.16
N GLU A 216 18.08 41.67 28.16
CA GLU A 216 18.86 41.61 29.41
C GLU A 216 18.52 40.34 30.20
N ARG A 217 17.22 40.04 30.38
CA ARG A 217 16.73 38.81 31.01
C ARG A 217 17.29 37.56 30.31
N ILE A 218 17.16 37.47 28.99
CA ILE A 218 17.58 36.28 28.24
C ILE A 218 19.10 36.12 28.28
N SER A 219 19.87 37.21 28.20
CA SER A 219 21.32 37.14 28.31
C SER A 219 21.77 36.62 29.68
N GLU A 220 21.04 36.93 30.75
CA GLU A 220 21.39 36.51 32.11
C GLU A 220 21.02 35.03 32.34
N GLU A 221 19.81 34.63 31.92
CA GLU A 221 19.37 33.23 31.90
C GLU A 221 20.33 32.34 31.09
N TRP A 222 20.78 32.81 29.92
CA TRP A 222 21.70 32.09 29.03
C TRP A 222 23.09 31.90 29.65
N LYS A 223 23.66 32.95 30.27
CA LYS A 223 24.98 32.88 30.93
C LYS A 223 24.97 31.90 32.11
N GLN A 224 23.88 31.89 32.89
CA GLN A 224 23.72 30.96 34.00
C GLN A 224 23.65 29.51 33.51
N TRP A 225 22.95 29.26 32.41
CA TRP A 225 22.84 27.92 31.84
C TRP A 225 24.18 27.40 31.28
N ILE A 226 24.93 28.21 30.52
CA ILE A 226 26.26 27.83 30.01
C ILE A 226 27.22 27.47 31.16
N ALA A 227 27.19 28.24 32.26
CA ALA A 227 28.03 27.99 33.42
C ALA A 227 27.74 26.60 34.05
N VAL A 228 26.48 26.18 34.07
CA VAL A 228 26.06 24.87 34.61
C VAL A 228 26.41 23.72 33.64
N GLU A 229 26.18 23.88 32.34
CA GLU A 229 26.44 22.85 31.32
C GLU A 229 27.95 22.57 31.14
N THR A 230 28.80 23.59 31.32
CA THR A 230 30.26 23.43 31.23
C THR A 230 30.83 22.65 32.44
N LEU A 231 30.15 22.68 33.59
CA LEU A 231 30.60 22.02 34.83
C LEU A 231 30.07 20.59 35.02
N ARG A 232 28.99 20.19 34.34
CA ARG A 232 28.35 18.87 34.48
C ARG A 232 28.27 18.13 33.14
N ALA A 233 29.37 17.50 32.73
CA ALA A 233 29.53 16.86 31.41
C ALA A 233 28.70 15.57 31.15
N THR A 234 27.76 15.20 32.03
CA THR A 234 27.11 13.88 32.02
C THR A 234 25.64 13.87 31.54
N SER A 235 24.98 15.02 31.36
CA SER A 235 23.56 15.08 30.98
C SER A 235 23.28 16.20 29.97
N LEU A 236 22.60 15.89 28.86
CA LEU A 236 22.08 16.89 27.91
C LEU A 236 20.94 17.68 28.58
N GLN A 237 21.24 18.83 29.18
CA GLN A 237 20.20 19.76 29.61
C GLN A 237 19.75 20.64 28.43
N VAL A 238 18.44 20.93 28.37
CA VAL A 238 17.85 21.80 27.35
C VAL A 238 17.55 23.15 27.99
N PHE A 239 18.07 24.24 27.42
CA PHE A 239 17.66 25.60 27.78
C PHE A 239 16.33 25.91 27.11
N LYS A 240 15.30 26.36 27.84
CA LYS A 240 13.97 26.67 27.31
C LYS A 240 13.45 28.00 27.85
N THR A 241 13.05 28.94 26.99
CA THR A 241 12.52 30.25 27.40
C THR A 241 11.59 30.85 26.34
N GLU A 242 10.57 31.59 26.78
CA GLU A 242 9.61 32.31 25.91
C GLU A 242 9.98 33.79 25.84
N TYR A 243 9.92 34.38 24.64
CA TYR A 243 10.27 35.78 24.43
C TYR A 243 9.75 36.32 23.09
N ARG A 244 9.86 37.63 22.89
CA ARG A 244 9.42 38.32 21.70
C ARG A 244 10.58 38.62 20.76
N PHE A 245 10.35 38.33 19.49
CA PHE A 245 11.11 38.89 18.37
C PHE A 245 10.46 40.16 17.86
N GLU A 246 11.30 41.15 17.57
CA GLU A 246 10.95 42.38 16.89
C GLU A 246 11.54 42.31 15.47
N HIS A 247 10.65 42.23 14.48
CA HIS A 247 11.02 42.21 13.08
C HIS A 247 11.55 43.58 12.64
N PRO A 248 12.35 43.64 11.56
CA PRO A 248 12.79 44.91 10.97
C PRO A 248 11.66 45.84 10.50
N ASP A 249 10.47 45.30 10.26
CA ASP A 249 9.26 46.03 9.85
C ASP A 249 8.38 46.48 11.03
N GLY A 250 8.81 46.22 12.27
CA GLY A 250 8.10 46.56 13.50
C GLY A 250 7.08 45.50 13.96
N LYS A 251 6.94 44.37 13.23
CA LYS A 251 6.08 43.25 13.66
C LYS A 251 6.68 42.53 14.87
N ILE A 252 5.83 42.18 15.83
CA ILE A 252 6.23 41.38 17.00
C ILE A 252 5.77 39.94 16.81
N THR A 253 6.70 39.00 17.00
CA THR A 253 6.46 37.55 16.93
C THR A 253 6.82 36.94 18.28
N TRP A 254 5.92 36.18 18.88
CA TRP A 254 6.20 35.44 20.11
C TRP A 254 6.88 34.11 19.76
N VAL A 255 8.01 33.84 20.40
CA VAL A 255 8.80 32.65 20.14
C VAL A 255 9.11 31.88 21.43
N LEU A 256 9.07 30.56 21.33
CA LEU A 256 9.60 29.64 22.32
C LEU A 256 10.94 29.11 21.82
N GLY A 257 12.03 29.51 22.48
CA GLY A 257 13.38 29.04 22.14
C GLY A 257 13.80 27.84 22.99
N GLN A 258 14.33 26.80 22.34
CA GLN A 258 14.93 25.64 22.99
C GLN A 258 16.33 25.39 22.45
N ILE A 259 17.33 25.18 23.30
CA ILE A 259 18.74 25.08 22.87
C ILE A 259 19.49 23.98 23.64
N VAL A 260 20.36 23.25 22.94
CA VAL A 260 21.25 22.21 23.48
C VAL A 260 22.70 22.42 23.03
N ALA A 261 23.66 21.96 23.84
CA ALA A 261 25.08 22.02 23.51
C ALA A 261 25.48 20.91 22.52
N GLU A 262 26.14 21.29 21.43
CA GLU A 262 26.71 20.39 20.43
C GLU A 262 28.14 20.01 20.85
N LYS A 263 28.46 18.70 20.87
CA LYS A 263 29.73 18.17 21.37
C LYS A 263 30.44 17.35 20.27
N ASP A 264 31.76 17.46 20.19
CA ASP A 264 32.57 16.64 19.29
C ASP A 264 32.76 15.20 19.79
N SER A 265 33.44 14.36 19.00
CA SER A 265 33.76 12.95 19.35
C SER A 265 34.63 12.81 20.61
N ARG A 266 35.21 13.90 21.11
CA ARG A 266 35.99 13.97 22.36
C ARG A 266 35.17 14.61 23.50
N ARG A 267 33.85 14.77 23.32
CA ARG A 267 32.88 15.40 24.25
C ARG A 267 33.15 16.86 24.56
N LYS A 268 33.94 17.57 23.73
CA LYS A 268 34.16 19.01 23.87
C LYS A 268 33.01 19.76 23.21
N VAL A 269 32.47 20.77 23.88
CA VAL A 269 31.43 21.64 23.29
C VAL A 269 32.04 22.41 22.12
N ILE A 270 31.43 22.28 20.94
CA ILE A 270 31.85 22.92 19.69
C ILE A 270 30.84 23.96 19.18
N GLY A 271 29.64 24.00 19.76
CA GLY A 271 28.58 24.93 19.38
C GLY A 271 27.27 24.64 20.12
N TYR A 272 26.18 25.27 19.67
CA TYR A 272 24.85 25.02 20.20
C TYR A 272 23.86 24.83 19.06
N VAL A 273 22.92 23.89 19.22
CA VAL A 273 21.83 23.66 18.27
C VAL A 273 20.53 24.03 18.97
N GLY A 274 19.71 24.86 18.32
CA GLY A 274 18.47 25.35 18.88
C GLY A 274 17.29 25.30 17.92
N THR A 275 16.10 25.30 18.50
CA THR A 275 14.82 25.39 17.80
C THR A 275 14.03 26.58 18.30
N LEU A 276 13.34 27.27 17.41
CA LEU A 276 12.41 28.36 17.67
C LEU A 276 11.02 27.94 17.20
N ASN A 277 10.06 27.94 18.11
CA ASN A 277 8.67 27.72 17.76
C ASN A 277 7.91 29.04 17.80
N ASP A 278 7.19 29.38 16.73
CA ASP A 278 6.30 30.55 16.73
C ASP A 278 5.04 30.21 17.53
N ILE A 279 4.82 30.94 18.62
CA ILE A 279 3.65 30.80 19.48
C ILE A 279 2.72 32.01 19.36
N THR A 280 2.89 32.83 18.32
CA THR A 280 2.08 34.04 18.07
C THR A 280 0.63 33.68 17.81
N GLU A 281 0.37 32.66 16.97
CA GLU A 281 -1.00 32.20 16.71
C GLU A 281 -1.66 31.65 17.98
N TYR A 282 -0.92 30.90 18.82
CA TYR A 282 -1.43 30.46 20.12
C TYR A 282 -1.79 31.66 21.02
N LYS A 283 -0.94 32.69 21.09
CA LYS A 283 -1.21 33.92 21.84
C LYS A 283 -2.34 34.76 21.23
N GLN A 284 -2.51 34.75 19.91
CA GLN A 284 -3.58 35.43 19.21
C GLN A 284 -4.91 34.69 19.32
N ILE A 285 -4.92 33.36 19.27
CA ILE A 285 -6.09 32.51 19.55
C ILE A 285 -6.49 32.68 21.00
N GLU A 286 -5.55 32.71 21.95
CA GLU A 286 -5.84 33.00 23.36
C GLU A 286 -6.50 34.40 23.53
N ALA A 287 -6.05 35.40 22.77
CA ALA A 287 -6.63 36.74 22.77
C ALA A 287 -7.97 36.84 22.01
N GLN A 288 -8.10 36.17 20.86
CA GLN A 288 -9.31 36.11 20.05
C GLN A 288 -10.39 35.27 20.71
N LEU A 289 -10.03 34.20 21.43
CA LEU A 289 -10.94 33.43 22.26
C LEU A 289 -11.53 34.34 23.33
N ARG A 290 -10.70 35.11 24.04
CA ARG A 290 -11.21 36.13 24.99
C ARG A 290 -12.11 37.19 24.34
N GLN A 291 -11.81 37.63 23.11
CA GLN A 291 -12.61 38.63 22.39
C GLN A 291 -13.89 38.06 21.76
N SER A 292 -13.86 36.80 21.32
CA SER A 292 -14.96 36.01 20.77
C SER A 292 -15.92 35.58 21.88
N GLU A 293 -15.41 35.17 23.03
CA GLU A 293 -16.18 34.87 24.23
C GLU A 293 -16.96 36.11 24.68
N ALA A 294 -16.35 37.30 24.62
CA ALA A 294 -17.03 38.57 24.86
C ALA A 294 -18.13 38.85 23.82
N LYS A 295 -17.85 38.76 22.51
CA LYS A 295 -18.86 38.99 21.44
C LYS A 295 -19.99 37.96 21.42
N ASN A 296 -19.71 36.70 21.74
CA ASN A 296 -20.71 35.63 21.79
C ASN A 296 -21.66 35.83 22.97
N ALA A 297 -21.16 36.25 24.14
CA ALA A 297 -22.00 36.63 25.26
C ALA A 297 -22.91 37.84 24.91
N GLU A 298 -22.38 38.83 24.19
CA GLU A 298 -23.16 39.98 23.70
C GLU A 298 -24.24 39.59 22.69
N ARG A 299 -23.94 38.66 21.78
CA ARG A 299 -24.90 38.14 20.79
C ARG A 299 -25.99 37.26 21.41
N LEU A 300 -25.62 36.44 22.40
CA LEU A 300 -26.53 35.49 23.05
C LEU A 300 -27.57 36.19 23.93
N HIS A 301 -27.14 37.19 24.71
CA HIS A 301 -28.02 37.86 25.67
C HIS A 301 -28.50 39.24 25.20
N GLY A 302 -27.86 39.83 24.19
CA GLY A 302 -28.21 41.15 23.65
C GLY A 302 -27.70 42.35 24.46
N TYR A 303 -26.96 42.12 25.56
CA TYR A 303 -26.34 43.16 26.38
C TYR A 303 -24.86 43.34 26.03
N LEU A 304 -24.40 44.58 25.86
CA LEU A 304 -22.96 44.88 25.71
C LEU A 304 -22.23 44.60 27.02
N ALA A 305 -20.94 44.22 26.96
CA ALA A 305 -20.14 43.97 28.16
C ALA A 305 -20.16 45.17 29.14
N SER A 306 -20.11 46.40 28.62
CA SER A 306 -20.20 47.63 29.41
C SER A 306 -21.57 47.89 30.05
N GLU A 307 -22.65 47.30 29.52
CA GLU A 307 -24.01 47.43 30.06
C GLU A 307 -24.30 46.37 31.15
N ALA A 308 -23.70 45.18 31.00
CA ALA A 308 -23.88 44.04 31.90
C ALA A 308 -22.92 44.07 33.11
N LEU A 309 -21.70 44.60 32.93
CA LEU A 309 -20.72 44.73 34.01
C LEU A 309 -21.28 45.59 35.16
N GLY A 310 -21.36 45.02 36.36
CA GLY A 310 -21.91 45.66 37.56
C GLY A 310 -23.43 45.54 37.74
N LYS A 311 -24.14 44.87 36.82
CA LYS A 311 -25.57 44.53 36.96
C LYS A 311 -25.75 43.15 37.58
N HIS A 312 -26.89 42.94 38.22
CA HIS A 312 -27.24 41.65 38.83
C HIS A 312 -27.61 40.62 37.75
N ILE A 313 -27.27 39.34 37.97
CA ILE A 313 -27.47 38.24 37.00
C ILE A 313 -28.95 38.04 36.63
N SER A 314 -29.88 38.54 37.44
CA SER A 314 -31.34 38.55 37.16
C SER A 314 -31.72 39.34 35.90
N LEU A 315 -30.78 40.05 35.28
CA LEU A 315 -30.97 40.73 34.00
C LEU A 315 -31.38 39.77 32.86
N ILE A 316 -30.89 38.53 32.88
CA ILE A 316 -31.12 37.52 31.82
C ILE A 316 -32.02 36.36 32.29
N TYR A 317 -32.47 36.41 33.55
CA TYR A 317 -33.34 35.40 34.15
C TYR A 317 -34.71 36.00 34.45
N PRO A 318 -35.82 35.39 34.00
CA PRO A 318 -37.15 35.84 34.39
C PRO A 318 -37.29 35.88 35.92
N ASN A 319 -37.94 36.92 36.46
CA ASN A 319 -38.08 37.10 37.91
C ASN A 319 -38.72 35.88 38.61
N ASP A 320 -39.57 35.15 37.90
CA ASP A 320 -40.35 34.01 38.35
C ASP A 320 -39.53 32.72 38.49
N ARG A 321 -38.23 32.76 38.14
CA ARG A 321 -37.31 31.60 38.15
C ARG A 321 -36.10 31.76 39.07
N HIS A 322 -36.16 32.66 40.06
CA HIS A 322 -35.12 32.77 41.08
C HIS A 322 -34.89 31.45 41.85
N GLU A 323 -35.98 30.73 42.13
CA GLU A 323 -35.93 29.44 42.81
C GLU A 323 -35.25 28.37 41.93
N PHE A 324 -35.60 28.35 40.63
CA PHE A 324 -34.91 27.54 39.62
C PHE A 324 -33.42 27.87 39.55
N MET A 325 -33.04 29.16 39.56
CA MET A 325 -31.63 29.57 39.50
C MET A 325 -30.82 29.15 40.73
N GLN A 326 -31.41 29.27 41.92
CA GLN A 326 -30.77 28.79 43.14
C GLN A 326 -30.61 27.28 43.13
N GLU A 327 -31.70 26.53 42.90
CA GLU A 327 -31.71 25.08 43.08
C GLU A 327 -31.01 24.31 41.96
N GLN A 328 -31.20 24.77 40.71
CA GLN A 328 -30.78 24.07 39.51
C GLN A 328 -29.47 24.61 38.94
N VAL A 329 -29.02 25.82 39.29
CA VAL A 329 -27.81 26.41 38.69
C VAL A 329 -26.73 26.73 39.73
N ILE A 330 -27.02 27.58 40.72
CA ILE A 330 -26.03 28.05 41.70
C ILE A 330 -25.61 26.94 42.65
N GLN A 331 -26.58 26.21 43.20
CA GLN A 331 -26.31 25.19 44.20
C GLN A 331 -25.44 24.06 43.62
N PRO A 332 -25.80 23.40 42.49
CA PRO A 332 -24.94 22.37 41.89
C PRO A 332 -23.53 22.87 41.52
N LEU A 333 -23.38 24.15 41.16
CA LEU A 333 -22.11 24.76 40.80
C LEU A 333 -21.18 24.97 42.00
N LEU A 334 -21.70 25.48 43.12
CA LEU A 334 -20.93 25.66 44.36
C LEU A 334 -20.40 24.34 44.90
N GLU A 335 -21.12 23.25 44.62
CA GLU A 335 -20.88 21.94 45.22
C GLU A 335 -19.95 21.07 44.38
N LYS A 336 -20.08 21.14 43.05
CA LYS A 336 -19.28 20.33 42.11
C LYS A 336 -18.11 21.10 41.50
N GLY A 337 -18.03 22.42 41.68
CA GLY A 337 -17.04 23.27 41.04
C GLY A 337 -17.32 23.58 39.56
N THR A 338 -18.07 22.71 38.86
CA THR A 338 -18.55 22.91 37.49
C THR A 338 -19.97 22.37 37.33
N HIS A 339 -20.81 23.00 36.51
CA HIS A 339 -22.20 22.57 36.27
C HIS A 339 -22.64 22.82 34.83
N GLU A 340 -23.52 21.97 34.29
CA GLU A 340 -24.03 22.10 32.91
C GLU A 340 -25.55 21.88 32.91
N ILE A 341 -26.30 22.78 32.25
CA ILE A 341 -27.77 22.80 32.25
C ILE A 341 -28.35 23.41 30.98
N GLU A 342 -29.39 22.80 30.42
CA GLU A 342 -30.19 23.35 29.32
C GLU A 342 -31.46 24.02 29.88
N HIS A 343 -31.63 25.30 29.61
CA HIS A 343 -32.78 26.05 30.12
C HIS A 343 -33.02 27.34 29.33
N LEU A 344 -34.11 28.02 29.65
CA LEU A 344 -34.60 29.19 28.96
C LEU A 344 -34.18 30.47 29.69
N VAL A 345 -33.64 31.43 28.94
CA VAL A 345 -33.23 32.77 29.39
C VAL A 345 -33.91 33.85 28.56
N LEU A 346 -33.96 35.07 29.10
CA LEU A 346 -34.48 36.23 28.37
C LEU A 346 -33.33 37.04 27.78
N ASN A 347 -33.46 37.39 26.51
CA ASN A 347 -32.56 38.36 25.88
C ASN A 347 -33.01 39.81 26.20
N LYS A 348 -32.17 40.80 25.83
CA LYS A 348 -32.48 42.23 26.03
C LYS A 348 -33.80 42.70 25.40
N ALA A 349 -34.31 42.01 24.37
CA ALA A 349 -35.58 42.31 23.72
C ALA A 349 -36.81 41.70 24.43
N GLY A 350 -36.59 40.90 25.49
CA GLY A 350 -37.64 40.19 26.21
C GLY A 350 -38.07 38.89 25.55
N GLU A 351 -37.31 38.38 24.58
CA GLU A 351 -37.60 37.12 23.91
C GLU A 351 -36.97 35.95 24.68
N GLU A 352 -37.68 34.83 24.68
CA GLU A 352 -37.23 33.60 25.30
C GLU A 352 -36.25 32.85 24.38
N VAL A 353 -35.03 32.62 24.87
CA VAL A 353 -33.96 31.91 24.15
C VAL A 353 -33.58 30.65 24.92
N TYR A 354 -33.57 29.50 24.24
CA TYR A 354 -33.11 28.25 24.83
C TYR A 354 -31.59 28.19 24.80
N ILE A 355 -30.96 28.07 25.96
CA ILE A 355 -29.51 27.97 26.08
C ILE A 355 -29.07 26.70 26.79
N GLN A 356 -27.98 26.13 26.31
CA GLN A 356 -27.15 25.17 27.04
C GLN A 356 -26.04 25.94 27.75
N LEU A 357 -26.07 25.98 29.08
CA LEU A 357 -25.16 26.76 29.91
C LEU A 357 -24.23 25.84 30.70
N LYS A 358 -22.93 26.07 30.56
CA LYS A 358 -21.87 25.41 31.35
C LYS A 358 -21.16 26.43 32.23
N LEU A 359 -21.12 26.20 33.53
CA LEU A 359 -20.57 27.09 34.54
C LEU A 359 -19.38 26.43 35.27
N SER A 360 -18.42 27.22 35.73
CA SER A 360 -17.25 26.80 36.53
C SER A 360 -16.89 27.85 37.58
N LEU A 361 -16.44 27.41 38.76
CA LEU A 361 -15.98 28.31 39.83
C LEU A 361 -14.55 28.80 39.57
N LEU A 362 -14.33 30.10 39.74
CA LEU A 362 -13.00 30.71 39.78
C LEU A 362 -12.58 30.87 41.24
N LYS A 363 -11.39 30.35 41.57
CA LYS A 363 -10.77 30.43 42.90
C LYS A 363 -9.45 31.21 42.83
N ASP A 364 -9.12 31.99 43.87
CA ASP A 364 -7.82 32.64 44.01
C ASP A 364 -6.70 31.65 44.39
N SER A 365 -5.45 32.13 44.44
CA SER A 365 -4.27 31.35 44.86
C SER A 365 -4.31 30.88 46.32
N GLN A 366 -5.30 31.33 47.09
CA GLN A 366 -5.58 30.92 48.47
C GLN A 366 -6.82 30.01 48.55
N GLY A 367 -7.39 29.60 47.41
CA GLY A 367 -8.51 28.68 47.30
C GLY A 367 -9.89 29.30 47.54
N ARG A 368 -10.00 30.63 47.70
CA ARG A 368 -11.28 31.32 47.91
C ARG A 368 -11.97 31.57 46.57
N THR A 369 -13.26 31.24 46.50
CA THR A 369 -14.07 31.52 45.31
C THR A 369 -14.17 33.02 45.09
N THR A 370 -13.60 33.51 43.98
CA THR A 370 -13.64 34.92 43.58
C THR A 370 -14.73 35.20 42.56
N GLY A 371 -15.29 34.17 41.92
CA GLY A 371 -16.40 34.32 40.98
C GLY A 371 -16.77 33.03 40.26
N THR A 372 -17.63 33.14 39.26
CA THR A 372 -18.03 32.05 38.36
C THR A 372 -17.79 32.48 36.92
N ILE A 373 -17.24 31.60 36.10
CA ILE A 373 -17.21 31.77 34.65
C ILE A 373 -18.21 30.82 34.02
N SER A 374 -18.95 31.29 33.03
CA SER A 374 -19.92 30.47 32.30
C SER A 374 -19.83 30.67 30.80
N TYR A 375 -20.13 29.61 30.07
CA TYR A 375 -20.24 29.57 28.62
C TYR A 375 -21.63 29.05 28.27
N GLY A 376 -22.40 29.83 27.50
CA GLY A 376 -23.74 29.49 27.04
C GLY A 376 -23.78 29.33 25.52
N MET A 377 -24.50 28.32 25.04
CA MET A 377 -24.76 28.09 23.62
C MET A 377 -26.26 28.14 23.34
N ASP A 378 -26.68 28.90 22.33
CA ASP A 378 -28.06 28.91 21.84
C ASP A 378 -28.39 27.57 21.16
N ILE A 379 -29.47 26.92 21.58
CA ILE A 379 -29.96 25.65 21.03
C ILE A 379 -31.36 25.77 20.40
N THR A 380 -31.83 26.99 20.15
CA THR A 380 -33.18 27.27 19.64
C THR A 380 -33.44 26.60 18.26
N ASP A 381 -32.44 26.62 17.36
CA ASP A 381 -32.54 26.01 16.03
C ASP A 381 -32.68 24.48 16.05
N ARG A 382 -32.06 23.82 17.03
CA ARG A 382 -32.12 22.36 17.20
C ARG A 382 -33.54 21.92 17.55
N GLN A 383 -34.18 22.58 18.51
CA GLN A 383 -35.57 22.32 18.89
C GLN A 383 -36.54 22.65 17.74
N GLY A 384 -36.29 23.73 16.99
CA GLY A 384 -37.10 24.08 15.82
C GLY A 384 -36.99 23.10 14.64
N SER A 385 -35.90 22.33 14.55
CA SER A 385 -35.68 21.34 13.48
C SER A 385 -36.44 20.04 13.70
N GLU A 386 -36.60 19.62 14.96
CA GLU A 386 -37.38 18.43 15.32
C GLU A 386 -38.88 18.60 15.00
N GLU A 387 -39.44 19.79 15.25
CA GLU A 387 -40.84 20.08 14.93
C GLU A 387 -41.09 20.18 13.39
N LYS A 388 -40.11 20.68 12.63
CA LYS A 388 -40.19 20.71 11.15
C LYS A 388 -40.20 19.32 10.52
N LEU A 389 -39.47 18.36 11.10
CA LEU A 389 -39.44 16.98 10.62
C LEU A 389 -40.84 16.35 10.72
N ARG A 390 -41.51 16.53 11.85
CA ARG A 390 -42.88 16.07 12.09
C ARG A 390 -43.89 16.65 11.10
N GLN A 391 -43.76 17.92 10.73
CA GLN A 391 -44.63 18.55 9.72
C GLN A 391 -44.37 18.02 8.29
N SER A 392 -43.12 17.72 7.95
CA SER A 392 -42.79 17.18 6.63
C SER A 392 -43.34 15.77 6.41
N GLU A 393 -43.35 14.92 7.44
CA GLU A 393 -43.92 13.56 7.38
C GLU A 393 -45.44 13.58 7.09
N ALA A 394 -46.19 14.50 7.71
CA ALA A 394 -47.63 14.64 7.47
C ALA A 394 -47.94 15.08 6.02
N ARG A 395 -47.13 15.98 5.46
CA ARG A 395 -47.28 16.47 4.08
C ARG A 395 -47.02 15.38 3.03
N ASN A 396 -45.99 14.55 3.23
CA ASN A 396 -45.65 13.48 2.29
C ASN A 396 -46.77 12.41 2.22
N ARG A 397 -47.44 12.11 3.34
CA ARG A 397 -48.58 11.19 3.38
C ARG A 397 -49.76 11.68 2.53
N ALA A 398 -50.09 12.97 2.61
CA ALA A 398 -51.18 13.56 1.83
C ALA A 398 -50.92 13.56 0.31
N PHE A 399 -49.66 13.66 -0.12
CA PHE A 399 -49.29 13.63 -1.55
C PHE A 399 -49.49 12.24 -2.17
N LEU A 400 -49.11 11.18 -1.46
CA LEU A 400 -49.26 9.79 -1.93
C LEU A 400 -50.73 9.40 -2.13
N GLU A 401 -51.63 9.91 -1.28
CA GLU A 401 -53.07 9.62 -1.36
C GLU A 401 -53.81 10.29 -2.54
N ALA A 402 -53.17 11.21 -3.27
CA ALA A 402 -53.81 12.01 -4.32
C ALA A 402 -53.55 11.51 -5.76
N LEU A 403 -52.69 10.51 -5.97
CA LEU A 403 -52.32 10.00 -7.30
C LEU A 403 -53.25 8.86 -7.76
N PRO A 404 -53.67 8.82 -9.05
CA PRO A 404 -54.53 7.76 -9.60
C PRO A 404 -53.77 6.54 -10.14
N ASP A 405 -52.44 6.49 -9.96
CA ASP A 405 -51.58 5.40 -10.43
C ASP A 405 -51.29 4.39 -9.29
N LEU A 406 -50.95 3.15 -9.63
CA LEU A 406 -50.48 2.16 -8.65
C LEU A 406 -49.02 2.44 -8.29
N ILE A 407 -48.69 2.51 -6.98
CA ILE A 407 -47.33 2.82 -6.52
C ILE A 407 -46.78 1.69 -5.64
N PHE A 408 -45.61 1.18 -6.02
CA PHE A 408 -44.88 0.14 -5.29
C PHE A 408 -43.50 0.64 -4.89
N ARG A 409 -43.12 0.44 -3.63
CA ARG A 409 -41.73 0.59 -3.18
C ARG A 409 -41.11 -0.79 -3.06
N ILE A 410 -40.04 -1.03 -3.81
CA ILE A 410 -39.45 -2.36 -4.00
C ILE A 410 -37.96 -2.29 -3.69
N SER A 411 -37.45 -3.26 -2.93
CA SER A 411 -36.00 -3.40 -2.68
C SER A 411 -35.27 -3.92 -3.92
N LYS A 412 -33.93 -3.84 -3.94
CA LYS A 412 -33.08 -4.43 -5.00
C LYS A 412 -33.33 -5.93 -5.23
N ASP A 413 -33.73 -6.64 -4.17
CA ASP A 413 -33.98 -8.08 -4.20
C ASP A 413 -35.42 -8.41 -4.67
N GLY A 414 -36.23 -7.37 -4.96
CA GLY A 414 -37.60 -7.49 -5.45
C GLY A 414 -38.64 -7.59 -4.35
N ILE A 415 -38.27 -7.37 -3.08
CA ILE A 415 -39.21 -7.41 -1.97
C ILE A 415 -40.04 -6.14 -1.98
N CYS A 416 -41.36 -6.26 -2.00
CA CYS A 416 -42.25 -5.11 -1.85
C CYS A 416 -42.16 -4.60 -0.40
N LEU A 417 -41.53 -3.44 -0.21
CA LEU A 417 -41.35 -2.79 1.08
C LEU A 417 -42.58 -1.97 1.49
N ASP A 418 -43.27 -1.39 0.51
CA ASP A 418 -44.48 -0.60 0.72
C ASP A 418 -45.34 -0.60 -0.55
N PHE A 419 -46.64 -0.44 -0.39
CA PHE A 419 -47.59 -0.47 -1.51
C PHE A 419 -48.74 0.50 -1.27
N HIS A 420 -49.01 1.34 -2.27
CA HIS A 420 -50.17 2.22 -2.29
C HIS A 420 -51.11 1.82 -3.44
N PRO A 421 -52.34 1.36 -3.15
CA PRO A 421 -53.31 1.01 -4.18
C PRO A 421 -53.88 2.26 -4.87
N ASP A 422 -54.33 2.09 -6.11
CA ASP A 422 -55.11 3.08 -6.86
C ASP A 422 -56.54 3.14 -6.29
N LYS A 423 -57.11 4.35 -6.14
CA LYS A 423 -58.48 4.60 -5.65
C LYS A 423 -59.59 4.16 -6.63
N THR A 424 -59.28 3.91 -7.90
CA THR A 424 -60.26 3.71 -8.99
C THR A 424 -60.19 2.35 -9.70
N SER A 425 -59.08 1.61 -9.63
CA SER A 425 -58.94 0.36 -10.39
C SER A 425 -59.39 -0.89 -9.64
N LYS A 426 -60.25 -1.70 -10.30
CA LYS A 426 -60.45 -3.12 -9.99
C LYS A 426 -59.21 -3.87 -10.47
N MET A 427 -58.18 -3.92 -9.63
CA MET A 427 -56.94 -4.64 -9.93
C MET A 427 -57.24 -6.11 -10.27
N LEU A 428 -56.52 -6.68 -11.25
CA LEU A 428 -56.68 -8.09 -11.69
C LEU A 428 -56.17 -9.11 -10.63
N MET A 429 -55.59 -8.64 -9.51
CA MET A 429 -55.01 -9.44 -8.42
C MET A 429 -55.58 -8.99 -7.05
N PRO A 430 -55.88 -9.89 -6.09
CA PRO A 430 -56.45 -9.50 -4.79
C PRO A 430 -55.41 -8.91 -3.80
N ASP A 431 -55.86 -7.97 -2.96
CA ASP A 431 -55.04 -7.12 -2.06
C ASP A 431 -54.31 -7.81 -0.87
N SER A 432 -54.49 -9.11 -0.64
CA SER A 432 -53.92 -9.73 0.58
C SER A 432 -52.44 -10.15 0.42
N SER A 433 -51.57 -9.25 0.91
CA SER A 433 -50.13 -9.42 1.18
C SER A 433 -49.20 -9.34 -0.04
N PHE A 434 -48.97 -8.11 -0.54
CA PHE A 434 -47.79 -7.76 -1.35
C PHE A 434 -46.58 -7.42 -0.48
N ILE A 435 -46.79 -6.70 0.63
CA ILE A 435 -45.72 -6.26 1.53
C ILE A 435 -44.98 -7.48 2.10
N GLY A 436 -43.65 -7.48 1.95
CA GLY A 436 -42.76 -8.56 2.38
C GLY A 436 -42.61 -9.73 1.40
N LYS A 437 -43.35 -9.75 0.28
CA LYS A 437 -43.20 -10.76 -0.77
C LYS A 437 -42.35 -10.26 -1.92
N ILE A 438 -41.77 -11.21 -2.66
CA ILE A 438 -40.95 -10.93 -3.84
C ILE A 438 -41.88 -10.73 -5.04
N ILE A 439 -41.81 -9.55 -5.66
CA ILE A 439 -42.73 -9.14 -6.74
C ILE A 439 -42.61 -10.04 -7.98
N TRP A 440 -41.43 -10.61 -8.22
CA TRP A 440 -41.18 -11.53 -9.35
C TRP A 440 -42.00 -12.82 -9.24
N ASP A 441 -42.35 -13.24 -8.03
CA ASP A 441 -43.11 -14.47 -7.77
C ASP A 441 -44.62 -14.24 -7.94
N ILE A 442 -45.04 -12.97 -7.97
CA ILE A 442 -46.44 -12.56 -8.08
C ILE A 442 -46.79 -12.20 -9.53
N LEU A 443 -45.86 -11.63 -10.28
CA LEU A 443 -46.05 -11.30 -11.69
C LEU A 443 -45.99 -12.57 -12.57
N PRO A 444 -46.69 -12.61 -13.72
CA PRO A 444 -46.52 -13.69 -14.69
C PRO A 444 -45.06 -13.87 -15.12
N PRO A 445 -44.62 -15.11 -15.41
CA PRO A 445 -43.22 -15.41 -15.73
C PRO A 445 -42.67 -14.54 -16.87
N GLU A 446 -43.51 -14.21 -17.85
CA GLU A 446 -43.12 -13.39 -19.01
C GLU A 446 -42.77 -11.94 -18.64
N LEU A 447 -43.33 -11.42 -17.53
CA LEU A 447 -43.14 -10.05 -17.05
C LEU A 447 -42.14 -9.93 -15.91
N SER A 448 -41.87 -11.03 -15.20
CA SER A 448 -40.93 -11.07 -14.08
C SER A 448 -39.50 -10.65 -14.48
N GLN A 449 -38.97 -11.20 -15.58
CA GLN A 449 -37.61 -10.96 -16.09
C GLN A 449 -37.42 -9.52 -16.63
N PRO A 450 -38.31 -8.98 -17.49
CA PRO A 450 -38.24 -7.58 -17.91
C PRO A 450 -38.30 -6.60 -16.75
N THR A 451 -39.22 -6.81 -15.80
CA THR A 451 -39.39 -5.91 -14.65
C THR A 451 -38.14 -5.92 -13.76
N ARG A 452 -37.52 -7.10 -13.53
CA ARG A 452 -36.28 -7.25 -12.77
C ARG A 452 -35.11 -6.51 -13.44
N ARG A 453 -34.96 -6.65 -14.75
CA ARG A 453 -33.93 -5.95 -15.51
C ARG A 453 -34.10 -4.43 -15.44
N CYS A 454 -35.33 -3.94 -15.52
CA CYS A 454 -35.64 -2.51 -15.39
C CYS A 454 -35.34 -1.97 -13.98
N VAL A 455 -35.62 -2.73 -12.91
CA VAL A 455 -35.23 -2.36 -11.54
C VAL A 455 -33.72 -2.29 -11.38
N GLU A 456 -32.99 -3.31 -11.85
CA GLU A 456 -31.51 -3.32 -11.80
C GLU A 456 -30.90 -2.15 -12.59
N GLN A 457 -31.46 -1.85 -13.77
CA GLN A 457 -31.01 -0.72 -14.59
C GLN A 457 -31.36 0.64 -13.94
N ALA A 458 -32.52 0.78 -13.31
CA ALA A 458 -32.89 2.00 -12.59
C ALA A 458 -31.96 2.27 -11.39
N LEU A 459 -31.62 1.24 -10.61
CA LEU A 459 -30.69 1.34 -9.48
C LEU A 459 -29.27 1.68 -9.92
N LYS A 460 -28.80 1.07 -11.01
CA LYS A 460 -27.45 1.26 -11.56
C LYS A 460 -27.28 2.60 -12.27
N THR A 461 -28.28 3.05 -13.02
CA THR A 461 -28.16 4.25 -13.86
C THR A 461 -28.76 5.51 -13.22
N GLY A 462 -29.62 5.36 -12.21
CA GLY A 462 -30.37 6.46 -11.59
C GLY A 462 -31.42 7.10 -12.50
N LYS A 463 -31.58 6.62 -13.74
CA LYS A 463 -32.55 7.16 -14.71
C LYS A 463 -33.84 6.34 -14.71
N ILE A 464 -34.95 7.00 -15.00
CA ILE A 464 -36.28 6.38 -15.10
C ILE A 464 -36.26 5.32 -16.21
N GLN A 465 -36.65 4.10 -15.88
CA GLN A 465 -36.87 3.03 -16.85
C GLN A 465 -38.37 2.94 -17.15
N LEU A 466 -38.70 2.91 -18.43
CA LEU A 466 -40.07 2.87 -18.94
C LEU A 466 -40.23 1.64 -19.81
N PHE A 467 -41.27 0.84 -19.56
CA PHE A 467 -41.66 -0.19 -20.50
C PHE A 467 -43.16 -0.45 -20.44
N GLU A 468 -43.71 -0.77 -21.60
CA GLU A 468 -45.11 -1.13 -21.79
C GLU A 468 -45.21 -2.65 -21.86
N TYR A 469 -46.22 -3.21 -21.22
CA TYR A 469 -46.47 -4.65 -21.21
C TYR A 469 -47.96 -4.95 -21.15
N GLU A 470 -48.35 -6.11 -21.64
CA GLU A 470 -49.72 -6.55 -21.64
C GLU A 470 -49.95 -7.58 -20.54
N LEU A 471 -51.06 -7.46 -19.82
CA LEU A 471 -51.44 -8.38 -18.76
C LEU A 471 -52.84 -8.91 -19.04
N SER A 472 -52.94 -10.23 -19.22
CA SER A 472 -54.20 -10.93 -19.43
C SER A 472 -54.53 -11.80 -18.21
N LYS A 473 -55.73 -11.62 -17.64
CA LYS A 473 -56.21 -12.50 -16.56
C LYS A 473 -57.72 -12.61 -16.58
N ASN A 474 -58.24 -13.85 -16.47
CA ASN A 474 -59.66 -14.18 -16.59
C ASN A 474 -60.33 -13.65 -17.88
N GLY A 475 -59.61 -13.66 -19.01
CA GLY A 475 -60.14 -13.26 -20.32
C GLY A 475 -60.25 -11.75 -20.54
N ILE A 476 -59.70 -10.93 -19.64
CA ILE A 476 -59.60 -9.48 -19.80
C ILE A 476 -58.13 -9.14 -20.05
N GLU A 477 -57.86 -8.56 -21.23
CA GLU A 477 -56.54 -8.08 -21.64
C GLU A 477 -56.43 -6.58 -21.40
N ARG A 478 -55.32 -6.15 -20.80
CA ARG A 478 -55.01 -4.74 -20.57
C ARG A 478 -53.53 -4.48 -20.83
N ASP A 479 -53.23 -3.41 -21.56
CA ASP A 479 -51.89 -2.87 -21.69
C ASP A 479 -51.58 -1.95 -20.51
N TYR A 480 -50.42 -2.13 -19.90
CA TYR A 480 -49.90 -1.31 -18.82
C TYR A 480 -48.55 -0.68 -19.21
N GLU A 481 -48.30 0.51 -18.68
CA GLU A 481 -47.02 1.22 -18.72
C GLU A 481 -46.45 1.28 -17.30
N ALA A 482 -45.26 0.71 -17.09
CA ALA A 482 -44.53 0.82 -15.83
C ALA A 482 -43.36 1.80 -15.93
N ARG A 483 -43.25 2.67 -14.91
CA ARG A 483 -42.18 3.64 -14.71
C ARG A 483 -41.44 3.34 -13.42
N ILE A 484 -40.16 3.01 -13.52
CA ILE A 484 -39.35 2.61 -12.37
C ILE A 484 -38.21 3.62 -12.18
N VAL A 485 -38.08 4.14 -10.97
CA VAL A 485 -37.08 5.13 -10.59
C VAL A 485 -36.41 4.78 -9.27
N LYS A 486 -35.14 5.15 -9.11
CA LYS A 486 -34.40 4.98 -7.86
C LYS A 486 -34.98 5.88 -6.76
N SER A 487 -35.31 5.31 -5.60
CA SER A 487 -35.84 6.03 -4.42
C SER A 487 -34.86 6.03 -3.23
N GLY A 488 -33.94 5.07 -3.18
CA GLY A 488 -32.89 4.94 -2.17
C GLY A 488 -31.66 4.23 -2.75
N GLU A 489 -30.61 3.97 -1.96
CA GLU A 489 -29.40 3.31 -2.49
C GLU A 489 -29.70 1.94 -3.11
N ASP A 490 -30.53 1.14 -2.44
CA ASP A 490 -30.95 -0.22 -2.81
C ASP A 490 -32.48 -0.34 -2.96
N GLU A 491 -33.17 0.77 -3.24
CA GLU A 491 -34.64 0.81 -3.33
C GLU A 491 -35.12 1.57 -4.57
N VAL A 492 -36.19 1.07 -5.18
CA VAL A 492 -36.87 1.71 -6.31
C VAL A 492 -38.34 1.98 -6.01
N LEU A 493 -38.86 3.03 -6.62
CA LEU A 493 -40.27 3.34 -6.70
C LEU A 493 -40.77 3.00 -8.11
N ALA A 494 -41.81 2.18 -8.19
CA ALA A 494 -42.46 1.80 -9.45
C ALA A 494 -43.88 2.37 -9.50
N ILE A 495 -44.20 3.09 -10.57
CA ILE A 495 -45.52 3.65 -10.86
C ILE A 495 -46.08 2.93 -12.09
N VAL A 496 -47.29 2.37 -12.00
CA VAL A 496 -47.91 1.57 -13.07
C VAL A 496 -49.25 2.17 -13.50
N ARG A 497 -49.43 2.35 -14.81
CA ARG A 497 -50.59 2.99 -15.46
C ARG A 497 -51.17 2.13 -16.60
N ASP A 498 -52.48 2.18 -16.85
CA ASP A 498 -53.16 1.46 -17.96
C ASP A 498 -53.17 2.30 -19.27
N ILE A 499 -52.84 1.70 -20.42
CA ILE A 499 -52.69 2.38 -21.74
C ILE A 499 -53.45 1.70 -22.90
N THR A 500 -54.32 0.72 -22.62
CA THR A 500 -54.98 -0.15 -23.62
C THR A 500 -55.69 0.61 -24.75
N GLU A 501 -56.35 1.72 -24.44
CA GLU A 501 -57.10 2.52 -25.43
C GLU A 501 -56.19 3.16 -26.49
N ARG A 502 -54.89 3.39 -26.21
CA ARG A 502 -53.97 4.05 -27.14
C ARG A 502 -53.55 3.14 -28.31
N LYS A 503 -53.34 1.85 -28.07
CA LYS A 503 -52.75 0.93 -29.07
C LYS A 503 -53.73 0.45 -30.15
N GLN A 504 -55.02 0.34 -29.84
CA GLN A 504 -56.02 -0.17 -30.80
C GLN A 504 -56.21 0.76 -32.01
N ALA A 505 -55.82 2.04 -31.91
CA ALA A 505 -55.98 3.02 -32.98
C ALA A 505 -54.88 2.99 -34.07
N GLU A 506 -53.66 2.50 -33.78
CA GLU A 506 -52.52 2.60 -34.71
C GLU A 506 -52.41 1.44 -35.72
N ALA A 507 -52.91 0.25 -35.38
CA ALA A 507 -52.73 -0.96 -36.19
C ALA A 507 -53.57 -0.97 -37.50
N ALA A 508 -54.73 -0.30 -37.51
CA ALA A 508 -55.68 -0.35 -38.63
C ALA A 508 -55.21 0.39 -39.90
N LEU A 509 -54.25 1.31 -39.78
CA LEU A 509 -53.89 2.22 -40.87
C LEU A 509 -52.78 1.68 -41.80
N LYS A 510 -51.97 0.71 -41.34
CA LYS A 510 -50.66 0.40 -41.97
C LYS A 510 -50.69 -0.73 -43.02
N GLN A 511 -51.77 -1.52 -43.10
CA GLN A 511 -51.77 -2.80 -43.84
C GLN A 511 -52.29 -2.70 -45.30
N SER A 512 -52.89 -1.59 -45.71
CA SER A 512 -53.62 -1.51 -46.99
C SER A 512 -52.78 -1.09 -48.21
N GLU A 513 -51.66 -0.36 -48.04
CA GLU A 513 -51.07 0.42 -49.15
C GLU A 513 -49.81 -0.18 -49.83
N ALA A 514 -49.14 -1.19 -49.27
CA ALA A 514 -47.78 -1.55 -49.73
C ALA A 514 -47.68 -2.64 -50.84
N SER A 515 -48.61 -3.59 -50.95
CA SER A 515 -48.29 -4.87 -51.61
C SER A 515 -48.37 -4.94 -53.15
N TYR A 516 -48.95 -3.97 -53.87
CA TYR A 516 -49.27 -4.14 -55.31
C TYR A 516 -48.30 -3.50 -56.31
N LYS A 517 -47.44 -2.57 -55.89
CA LYS A 517 -46.54 -1.81 -56.79
C LYS A 517 -45.11 -2.37 -56.90
N GLU A 518 -44.66 -3.15 -55.92
CA GLU A 518 -43.26 -3.58 -55.81
C GLU A 518 -42.87 -4.80 -56.68
N LEU A 519 -43.84 -5.62 -57.10
CA LEU A 519 -43.53 -6.90 -57.76
C LEU A 519 -43.14 -6.77 -59.25
N ALA A 520 -43.54 -5.71 -59.95
CA ALA A 520 -43.25 -5.54 -61.39
C ALA A 520 -42.01 -4.66 -61.67
N GLU A 521 -41.60 -3.80 -60.72
CA GLU A 521 -40.43 -2.92 -60.86
C GLU A 521 -39.13 -3.52 -60.30
N SER A 522 -39.18 -4.70 -59.66
CA SER A 522 -38.04 -5.30 -58.95
C SER A 522 -37.15 -6.23 -59.78
N ILE A 523 -37.43 -6.45 -61.07
CA ILE A 523 -36.54 -7.24 -61.96
C ILE A 523 -35.31 -6.40 -62.32
N SER A 524 -34.16 -6.80 -61.78
CA SER A 524 -32.89 -6.04 -61.79
C SER A 524 -32.07 -6.22 -63.08
N ASP A 525 -32.25 -7.32 -63.81
CA ASP A 525 -31.52 -7.62 -65.05
C ASP A 525 -32.16 -6.93 -66.27
N VAL A 526 -31.37 -6.71 -67.34
CA VAL A 526 -31.87 -6.14 -68.60
C VAL A 526 -32.87 -7.10 -69.21
N PHE A 527 -34.13 -6.65 -69.26
CA PHE A 527 -35.25 -7.43 -69.78
C PHE A 527 -36.06 -6.59 -70.76
N PHE A 528 -36.16 -7.11 -71.98
CA PHE A 528 -36.98 -6.53 -73.02
C PHE A 528 -37.71 -7.62 -73.81
N ALA A 529 -38.83 -7.26 -74.40
CA ALA A 529 -39.58 -8.14 -75.30
C ALA A 529 -39.59 -7.57 -76.72
N MET A 530 -39.60 -8.44 -77.71
CA MET A 530 -39.65 -8.12 -79.14
C MET A 530 -40.74 -8.91 -79.85
N ASP A 531 -41.28 -8.38 -80.94
CA ASP A 531 -42.18 -9.13 -81.84
C ASP A 531 -41.41 -9.97 -82.88
N LYS A 532 -42.16 -10.65 -83.76
CA LYS A 532 -41.63 -11.53 -84.82
C LYS A 532 -40.76 -10.82 -85.86
N ASP A 533 -40.90 -9.50 -85.98
CA ASP A 533 -40.15 -8.66 -86.91
C ASP A 533 -38.98 -7.95 -86.19
N PHE A 534 -38.62 -8.45 -85.00
CA PHE A 534 -37.59 -7.92 -84.10
C PHE A 534 -37.84 -6.48 -83.64
N ARG A 535 -39.10 -6.05 -83.48
CA ARG A 535 -39.43 -4.74 -82.91
C ARG A 535 -39.68 -4.82 -81.42
N TYR A 536 -39.14 -3.88 -80.64
CA TYR A 536 -39.30 -3.89 -79.19
C TYR A 536 -40.75 -3.59 -78.77
N THR A 537 -41.30 -4.40 -77.87
CA THR A 537 -42.67 -4.29 -77.34
C THR A 537 -42.72 -4.02 -75.85
N TYR A 538 -41.62 -4.30 -75.13
CA TYR A 538 -41.48 -4.00 -73.71
C TYR A 538 -40.02 -3.70 -73.38
N TRP A 539 -39.78 -2.75 -72.48
CA TRP A 539 -38.46 -2.24 -72.12
C TRP A 539 -38.45 -1.85 -70.64
N ASN A 540 -37.76 -2.61 -69.78
CA ASN A 540 -37.72 -2.33 -68.34
C ASN A 540 -36.73 -1.21 -67.99
N LYS A 541 -36.82 -0.67 -66.76
CA LYS A 541 -35.89 0.38 -66.27
C LYS A 541 -34.41 -0.02 -66.32
N ALA A 542 -34.09 -1.30 -66.10
CA ALA A 542 -32.72 -1.79 -66.21
C ALA A 542 -32.18 -1.69 -67.65
N SER A 543 -33.04 -1.92 -68.65
CA SER A 543 -32.70 -1.73 -70.07
C SER A 543 -32.47 -0.26 -70.41
N GLU A 544 -33.24 0.66 -69.83
CA GLU A 544 -33.01 2.11 -70.00
C GLU A 544 -31.67 2.55 -69.42
N TYR A 545 -31.31 2.03 -68.26
CA TYR A 545 -30.06 2.37 -67.58
C TYR A 545 -28.83 1.84 -68.32
N LEU A 546 -28.87 0.61 -68.83
CA LEU A 546 -27.71 0.00 -69.50
C LEU A 546 -27.47 0.59 -70.89
N THR A 547 -28.51 0.81 -71.69
CA THR A 547 -28.33 1.28 -73.08
C THR A 547 -28.42 2.80 -73.21
N GLY A 548 -28.89 3.51 -72.17
CA GLY A 548 -29.14 4.95 -72.19
C GLY A 548 -30.36 5.38 -73.01
N ILE A 549 -31.20 4.43 -73.46
CA ILE A 549 -32.37 4.68 -74.32
C ILE A 549 -33.63 4.51 -73.50
N ALA A 550 -34.44 5.57 -73.39
CA ALA A 550 -35.71 5.52 -72.68
C ALA A 550 -36.70 4.57 -73.38
N ALA A 551 -37.54 3.87 -72.62
CA ALA A 551 -38.50 2.88 -73.09
C ALA A 551 -39.41 3.45 -74.19
N LYS A 552 -39.83 4.71 -74.05
CA LYS A 552 -40.66 5.42 -75.05
C LYS A 552 -39.97 5.54 -76.43
N ASP A 553 -38.64 5.60 -76.45
CA ASP A 553 -37.83 5.79 -77.66
C ASP A 553 -37.32 4.46 -78.22
N ALA A 554 -37.42 3.38 -77.44
CA ALA A 554 -37.06 2.01 -77.82
C ALA A 554 -38.25 1.21 -78.37
N ILE A 555 -39.43 1.32 -77.74
CA ILE A 555 -40.64 0.57 -78.11
C ILE A 555 -41.08 0.93 -79.55
N GLY A 556 -41.29 -0.09 -80.39
CA GLY A 556 -41.74 0.00 -81.78
C GLY A 556 -40.63 0.05 -82.84
N LYS A 557 -39.38 0.35 -82.44
CA LYS A 557 -38.21 0.33 -83.34
C LYS A 557 -37.67 -1.09 -83.52
N SER A 558 -37.05 -1.37 -84.67
CA SER A 558 -36.42 -2.67 -84.92
C SER A 558 -35.08 -2.79 -84.20
N LEU A 559 -34.70 -4.02 -83.85
CA LEU A 559 -33.38 -4.39 -83.31
C LEU A 559 -32.24 -3.77 -84.13
N TYR A 560 -32.34 -3.80 -85.46
CA TYR A 560 -31.31 -3.28 -86.36
C TYR A 560 -31.27 -1.75 -86.47
N ASP A 561 -32.38 -1.08 -86.13
CA ASP A 561 -32.45 0.38 -86.15
C ASP A 561 -31.78 0.97 -84.90
N LEU A 562 -31.92 0.28 -83.76
CA LEU A 562 -31.34 0.70 -82.48
C LEU A 562 -29.92 0.21 -82.28
N PHE A 563 -29.60 -1.00 -82.76
CA PHE A 563 -28.26 -1.60 -82.62
C PHE A 563 -27.81 -2.20 -83.97
N PRO A 564 -27.30 -1.37 -84.91
CA PRO A 564 -26.91 -1.80 -86.24
C PRO A 564 -25.78 -2.84 -86.25
N ASP A 565 -24.88 -2.74 -85.28
CA ASP A 565 -23.67 -3.57 -85.14
C ASP A 565 -23.97 -4.99 -84.66
N VAL A 566 -25.21 -5.29 -84.28
CA VAL A 566 -25.60 -6.64 -83.86
C VAL A 566 -25.59 -7.64 -85.02
N ARG A 567 -25.62 -7.16 -86.27
CA ARG A 567 -25.59 -8.01 -87.48
C ARG A 567 -24.31 -8.80 -87.59
N GLY A 568 -24.43 -10.12 -87.75
CA GLY A 568 -23.33 -11.07 -87.85
C GLY A 568 -22.74 -11.49 -86.51
N THR A 569 -23.24 -10.97 -85.38
CA THR A 569 -22.77 -11.35 -84.05
C THR A 569 -23.39 -12.66 -83.56
N LYS A 570 -22.75 -13.30 -82.57
CA LYS A 570 -23.32 -14.49 -81.91
C LYS A 570 -24.68 -14.22 -81.25
N ALA A 571 -24.94 -12.98 -80.80
CA ALA A 571 -26.20 -12.59 -80.18
C ALA A 571 -27.38 -12.62 -81.17
N GLU A 572 -27.18 -12.08 -82.38
CA GLU A 572 -28.20 -12.15 -83.44
C GLU A 572 -28.50 -13.60 -83.86
N GLN A 573 -27.47 -14.44 -83.95
CA GLN A 573 -27.64 -15.87 -84.24
C GLN A 573 -28.50 -16.58 -83.18
N VAL A 574 -28.37 -16.20 -81.90
CA VAL A 574 -29.22 -16.71 -80.80
C VAL A 574 -30.68 -16.26 -80.96
N TYR A 575 -30.94 -15.01 -81.32
CA TYR A 575 -32.32 -14.52 -81.51
C TYR A 575 -33.00 -15.18 -82.71
N ILE A 576 -32.30 -15.29 -83.84
CA ILE A 576 -32.80 -15.94 -85.06
C ILE A 576 -33.03 -17.44 -84.80
N SER A 577 -32.10 -18.11 -84.13
CA SER A 577 -32.26 -19.54 -83.81
C SER A 577 -33.39 -19.80 -82.82
N ALA A 578 -33.59 -18.95 -81.80
CA ALA A 578 -34.71 -19.08 -80.86
C ALA A 578 -36.08 -18.93 -81.53
N LEU A 579 -36.24 -17.95 -82.44
CA LEU A 579 -37.47 -17.79 -83.22
C LEU A 579 -37.71 -18.92 -84.21
N ARG A 580 -36.66 -19.40 -84.89
CA ARG A 580 -36.77 -20.48 -85.89
C ARG A 580 -37.07 -21.83 -85.25
N THR A 581 -36.45 -22.12 -84.12
CA THR A 581 -36.57 -23.42 -83.43
C THR A 581 -37.71 -23.46 -82.42
N GLN A 582 -38.28 -22.29 -82.05
CA GLN A 582 -39.29 -22.14 -80.99
C GLN A 582 -38.82 -22.73 -79.64
N GLN A 583 -37.50 -22.73 -79.41
CA GLN A 583 -36.88 -23.15 -78.16
C GLN A 583 -35.98 -22.03 -77.64
N SER A 584 -35.79 -21.97 -76.33
CA SER A 584 -34.90 -20.97 -75.73
C SER A 584 -33.44 -21.24 -76.12
N GLN A 585 -32.72 -20.18 -76.48
CA GLN A 585 -31.31 -20.23 -76.86
C GLN A 585 -30.52 -19.23 -76.02
N SER A 586 -29.27 -19.57 -75.70
CA SER A 586 -28.38 -18.67 -74.96
C SER A 586 -26.94 -18.72 -75.47
N CYS A 587 -26.21 -17.62 -75.28
CA CYS A 587 -24.77 -17.56 -75.53
C CYS A 587 -24.09 -16.58 -74.58
N ILE A 588 -22.77 -16.73 -74.44
CA ILE A 588 -21.92 -15.77 -73.75
C ILE A 588 -21.09 -15.02 -74.80
N VAL A 589 -21.10 -13.70 -74.68
CA VAL A 589 -20.39 -12.79 -75.59
C VAL A 589 -19.51 -11.84 -74.79
N GLU A 590 -18.29 -11.64 -75.27
CA GLU A 590 -17.33 -10.68 -74.72
C GLU A 590 -17.43 -9.38 -75.52
N TYR A 591 -17.69 -8.28 -74.83
CA TYR A 591 -17.75 -6.94 -75.41
C TYR A 591 -16.65 -6.06 -74.80
N GLN A 592 -15.82 -5.49 -75.67
CA GLN A 592 -14.89 -4.41 -75.35
C GLN A 592 -15.66 -3.09 -75.41
N LEU A 593 -15.86 -2.45 -74.26
CA LEU A 593 -16.40 -1.09 -74.15
C LEU A 593 -15.26 -0.15 -73.73
N GLU A 594 -15.40 1.17 -73.92
CA GLU A 594 -14.34 2.16 -73.61
C GLU A 594 -13.82 2.10 -72.15
N ASN A 595 -14.61 1.51 -71.24
CA ASN A 595 -14.31 1.44 -69.79
C ASN A 595 -13.86 0.05 -69.30
N GLY A 596 -13.63 -0.92 -70.20
CA GLY A 596 -13.13 -2.25 -69.85
C GLY A 596 -13.81 -3.38 -70.60
N ASN A 597 -13.40 -4.60 -70.25
CA ASN A 597 -13.85 -5.84 -70.89
C ASN A 597 -15.02 -6.46 -70.10
N TYR A 598 -16.17 -6.66 -70.76
CA TYR A 598 -17.40 -7.17 -70.14
C TYR A 598 -17.86 -8.50 -70.77
N PHE A 599 -18.40 -9.39 -69.94
CA PHE A 599 -18.96 -10.67 -70.36
C PHE A 599 -20.48 -10.70 -70.13
N PHE A 600 -21.26 -10.78 -71.20
CA PHE A 600 -22.72 -10.84 -71.13
C PHE A 600 -23.25 -12.23 -71.51
N GLU A 601 -24.12 -12.79 -70.68
CA GLU A 601 -24.93 -13.96 -70.99
C GLU A 601 -26.29 -13.49 -71.53
N ILE A 602 -26.59 -13.84 -72.78
CA ILE A 602 -27.82 -13.46 -73.48
C ILE A 602 -28.69 -14.70 -73.60
N SER A 603 -29.93 -14.63 -73.10
CA SER A 603 -30.92 -15.71 -73.17
C SER A 603 -32.21 -15.21 -73.81
N ALA A 604 -32.63 -15.84 -74.91
CA ALA A 604 -33.85 -15.49 -75.63
C ALA A 604 -34.90 -16.60 -75.51
N TYR A 605 -36.11 -16.22 -75.09
CA TYR A 605 -37.24 -17.11 -74.88
C TYR A 605 -38.38 -16.77 -75.85
N PRO A 606 -38.88 -17.72 -76.65
CA PRO A 606 -40.04 -17.49 -77.50
C PRO A 606 -41.32 -17.34 -76.66
N SER A 607 -42.12 -16.34 -77.02
CA SER A 607 -43.41 -16.03 -76.38
C SER A 607 -44.56 -16.68 -77.15
N SER A 608 -45.62 -17.08 -76.44
CA SER A 608 -46.82 -17.71 -77.01
C SER A 608 -47.58 -16.83 -78.01
N ARG A 609 -47.29 -15.51 -78.04
CA ARG A 609 -47.84 -14.55 -79.03
C ARG A 609 -46.97 -14.37 -80.28
N GLY A 610 -45.92 -15.17 -80.45
CA GLY A 610 -45.06 -15.18 -81.63
C GLY A 610 -43.88 -14.19 -81.59
N GLY A 611 -43.56 -13.63 -80.43
CA GLY A 611 -42.40 -12.74 -80.20
C GLY A 611 -41.29 -13.40 -79.39
N LEU A 612 -40.29 -12.62 -78.97
CA LEU A 612 -39.20 -13.03 -78.07
C LEU A 612 -39.23 -12.23 -76.77
N SER A 613 -38.93 -12.87 -75.65
CA SER A 613 -38.56 -12.24 -74.39
C SER A 613 -37.09 -12.52 -74.14
N VAL A 614 -36.28 -11.46 -74.05
CA VAL A 614 -34.82 -11.58 -73.96
C VAL A 614 -34.35 -11.05 -72.62
N PHE A 615 -33.52 -11.86 -71.98
CA PHE A 615 -32.82 -11.52 -70.74
C PHE A 615 -31.32 -11.42 -71.04
N VAL A 616 -30.72 -10.31 -70.63
CA VAL A 616 -29.28 -10.09 -70.75
C VAL A 616 -28.71 -9.90 -69.36
N LYS A 617 -27.78 -10.77 -68.98
CA LYS A 617 -27.17 -10.78 -67.66
C LYS A 617 -25.67 -10.54 -67.76
N ASP A 618 -25.16 -9.58 -66.99
CA ASP A 618 -23.72 -9.36 -66.84
C ASP A 618 -23.14 -10.45 -65.92
N ILE A 619 -22.19 -11.24 -66.44
CA ILE A 619 -21.49 -12.30 -65.68
C ILE A 619 -20.02 -11.95 -65.42
N THR A 620 -19.60 -10.71 -65.69
CA THR A 620 -18.22 -10.22 -65.49
C THR A 620 -17.79 -10.41 -64.04
N ALA A 621 -18.66 -10.09 -63.09
CA ALA A 621 -18.41 -10.31 -61.66
C ALA A 621 -18.19 -11.79 -61.31
N ARG A 622 -18.91 -12.72 -61.97
CA ARG A 622 -18.74 -14.17 -61.76
C ARG A 622 -17.41 -14.67 -62.30
N LYS A 623 -16.98 -14.20 -63.48
CA LYS A 623 -15.69 -14.57 -64.07
C LYS A 623 -14.51 -13.99 -63.31
N GLN A 624 -14.61 -12.74 -62.86
CA GLN A 624 -13.63 -12.15 -61.95
C GLN A 624 -13.59 -12.85 -60.59
N ALA A 625 -14.74 -13.34 -60.10
CA ALA A 625 -14.80 -14.13 -58.86
C ALA A 625 -14.09 -15.49 -58.97
N GLU A 626 -14.19 -16.20 -60.10
CA GLU A 626 -13.46 -17.47 -60.32
C GLU A 626 -11.94 -17.26 -60.33
N GLU A 627 -11.46 -16.19 -60.96
CA GLU A 627 -10.03 -15.89 -61.04
C GLU A 627 -9.50 -15.29 -59.72
N ALA A 628 -10.31 -14.51 -59.02
CA ALA A 628 -10.04 -14.06 -57.66
C ALA A 628 -10.02 -15.23 -56.66
N LEU A 629 -10.89 -16.24 -56.82
CA LEU A 629 -10.90 -17.44 -55.99
C LEU A 629 -9.59 -18.21 -56.15
N ARG A 630 -9.13 -18.44 -57.38
CA ARG A 630 -7.84 -19.10 -57.65
C ARG A 630 -6.65 -18.33 -57.05
N LYS A 631 -6.63 -16.99 -57.17
CA LYS A 631 -5.61 -16.14 -56.52
C LYS A 631 -5.71 -16.17 -55.00
N SER A 632 -6.92 -16.22 -54.45
CA SER A 632 -7.18 -16.33 -53.02
C SER A 632 -6.69 -17.67 -52.46
N GLU A 633 -6.96 -18.79 -53.14
CA GLU A 633 -6.49 -20.13 -52.77
C GLU A 633 -4.95 -20.20 -52.69
N GLN A 634 -4.26 -19.65 -53.69
CA GLN A 634 -2.80 -19.57 -53.69
C GLN A 634 -2.26 -18.70 -52.54
N LYS A 635 -2.93 -17.57 -52.25
CA LYS A 635 -2.56 -16.67 -51.15
C LYS A 635 -2.79 -17.32 -49.78
N LEU A 636 -3.93 -18.00 -49.59
CA LEU A 636 -4.26 -18.73 -48.36
C LEU A 636 -3.27 -19.86 -48.11
N SER A 637 -2.90 -20.62 -49.15
CA SER A 637 -1.88 -21.67 -49.04
C SER A 637 -0.53 -21.12 -48.56
N LEU A 638 -0.08 -19.98 -49.10
CA LEU A 638 1.17 -19.33 -48.66
C LEU A 638 1.07 -18.85 -47.20
N HIS A 639 -0.07 -18.27 -46.80
CA HIS A 639 -0.29 -17.80 -45.42
C HIS A 639 -0.29 -18.96 -44.41
N VAL A 640 -0.85 -20.12 -44.76
CA VAL A 640 -0.82 -21.34 -43.92
C VAL A 640 0.59 -21.91 -43.78
N GLN A 641 1.42 -21.80 -44.83
CA GLN A 641 2.81 -22.26 -44.77
C GLN A 641 3.74 -21.30 -44.01
N GLN A 642 3.47 -19.99 -44.03
CA GLN A 642 4.30 -18.98 -43.36
C GLN A 642 3.86 -18.65 -41.93
N THR A 643 2.77 -19.23 -41.44
CA THR A 643 2.33 -19.02 -40.06
C THR A 643 3.29 -19.67 -39.06
N PRO A 644 3.65 -18.98 -37.95
CA PRO A 644 4.50 -19.53 -36.91
C PRO A 644 3.81 -20.59 -36.04
N LEU A 645 2.51 -20.85 -36.28
CA LEU A 645 1.72 -21.87 -35.58
C LEU A 645 1.75 -23.19 -36.35
N ALA A 646 1.85 -24.31 -35.64
CA ALA A 646 1.65 -25.61 -36.25
C ALA A 646 0.19 -25.74 -36.70
N VAL A 647 -0.04 -25.90 -38.00
CA VAL A 647 -1.34 -26.17 -38.60
C VAL A 647 -1.40 -27.65 -38.94
N ILE A 648 -2.34 -28.35 -38.35
CA ILE A 648 -2.50 -29.80 -38.43
C ILE A 648 -3.97 -30.08 -38.73
N GLU A 649 -4.27 -30.83 -39.78
CA GLU A 649 -5.63 -31.31 -40.02
C GLU A 649 -5.68 -32.82 -39.90
N GLY A 650 -6.73 -33.34 -39.27
CA GLY A 650 -6.99 -34.77 -39.14
C GLY A 650 -8.32 -35.16 -39.78
N ASN A 651 -8.37 -36.34 -40.39
CA ASN A 651 -9.62 -36.90 -40.92
C ASN A 651 -10.54 -37.43 -39.81
N ASN A 652 -11.73 -37.93 -40.16
CA ASN A 652 -12.69 -38.48 -39.21
C ASN A 652 -12.16 -39.69 -38.38
N LYS A 653 -11.10 -40.37 -38.83
CA LYS A 653 -10.40 -41.45 -38.11
C LYS A 653 -9.27 -40.95 -37.19
N GLY A 654 -8.95 -39.66 -37.22
CA GLY A 654 -7.86 -39.06 -36.45
C GLY A 654 -6.47 -39.27 -37.06
N GLU A 655 -6.40 -39.57 -38.36
CA GLU A 655 -5.16 -39.61 -39.12
C GLU A 655 -4.85 -38.23 -39.67
N ILE A 656 -3.57 -37.83 -39.62
CA ILE A 656 -3.13 -36.50 -40.04
C ILE A 656 -3.16 -36.41 -41.58
N VAL A 657 -3.86 -35.43 -42.12
CA VAL A 657 -4.02 -35.18 -43.56
C VAL A 657 -3.38 -33.88 -44.03
N GLU A 658 -3.11 -32.94 -43.13
CA GLU A 658 -2.35 -31.72 -43.44
C GLU A 658 -1.35 -31.40 -42.33
N TRP A 659 -0.19 -30.88 -42.72
CA TRP A 659 0.94 -30.62 -41.83
C TRP A 659 1.82 -29.49 -42.42
N ASN A 660 1.90 -28.35 -41.75
CA ASN A 660 2.66 -27.20 -42.24
C ASN A 660 4.13 -27.17 -41.73
N ALA A 661 4.94 -26.24 -42.26
CA ALA A 661 6.36 -26.12 -41.91
C ALA A 661 6.61 -25.84 -40.41
N ALA A 662 5.73 -25.07 -39.75
CA ALA A 662 5.85 -24.82 -38.32
C ALA A 662 5.58 -26.09 -37.48
N ALA A 663 4.68 -26.96 -37.92
CA ALA A 663 4.46 -28.26 -37.27
C ALA A 663 5.70 -29.17 -37.37
N GLU A 664 6.42 -29.14 -38.51
CA GLU A 664 7.70 -29.83 -38.65
C GLU A 664 8.75 -29.31 -37.65
N ALA A 665 8.84 -28.00 -37.49
CA ALA A 665 9.79 -27.37 -36.57
C ALA A 665 9.50 -27.67 -35.09
N ILE A 666 8.22 -27.69 -34.69
CA ILE A 666 7.80 -27.90 -33.30
C ILE A 666 7.89 -29.38 -32.90
N PHE A 667 7.39 -30.31 -33.73
CA PHE A 667 7.28 -31.72 -33.36
C PHE A 667 8.39 -32.62 -33.94
N GLY A 668 9.16 -32.12 -34.92
CA GLY A 668 10.32 -32.79 -35.49
C GLY A 668 10.02 -33.87 -36.55
N TYR A 669 8.75 -34.04 -36.95
CA TYR A 669 8.34 -34.95 -38.03
C TYR A 669 8.17 -34.18 -39.34
N SER A 670 8.68 -34.71 -40.46
CA SER A 670 8.39 -34.12 -41.77
C SER A 670 6.97 -34.45 -42.24
N LYS A 671 6.38 -33.62 -43.11
CA LYS A 671 5.06 -33.82 -43.71
C LYS A 671 4.95 -35.21 -44.35
N SER A 672 5.97 -35.64 -45.10
CA SER A 672 5.98 -36.96 -45.74
C SER A 672 6.01 -38.14 -44.75
N GLU A 673 6.52 -37.95 -43.54
CA GLU A 673 6.62 -39.01 -42.52
C GLU A 673 5.36 -39.14 -41.66
N ILE A 674 4.61 -38.06 -41.48
CA ILE A 674 3.52 -37.95 -40.50
C ILE A 674 2.12 -38.03 -41.13
N ILE A 675 1.99 -37.67 -42.41
CA ILE A 675 0.73 -37.78 -43.13
C ILE A 675 0.28 -39.26 -43.16
N GLY A 676 -0.99 -39.50 -42.84
CA GLY A 676 -1.59 -40.83 -42.71
C GLY A 676 -1.33 -41.53 -41.38
N LYS A 677 -0.50 -40.98 -40.48
CA LYS A 677 -0.33 -41.51 -39.13
C LYS A 677 -1.37 -40.94 -38.18
N SER A 678 -1.64 -41.68 -37.10
CA SER A 678 -2.55 -41.24 -36.05
C SER A 678 -1.96 -40.07 -35.25
N ALA A 679 -2.78 -39.05 -34.99
CA ALA A 679 -2.39 -37.88 -34.18
C ALA A 679 -1.97 -38.23 -32.74
N PHE A 680 -2.30 -39.43 -32.24
CA PHE A 680 -1.86 -39.93 -30.94
C PHE A 680 -0.34 -40.14 -30.82
N VAL A 681 0.41 -40.15 -31.94
CA VAL A 681 1.88 -40.18 -31.93
C VAL A 681 2.47 -38.95 -31.23
N LEU A 682 1.76 -37.83 -31.21
CA LEU A 682 2.17 -36.58 -30.55
C LEU A 682 1.78 -36.52 -29.07
N VAL A 683 1.13 -37.56 -28.53
CA VAL A 683 0.54 -37.58 -27.19
C VAL A 683 1.30 -38.59 -26.30
N PRO A 684 1.82 -38.19 -25.13
CA PRO A 684 2.39 -39.12 -24.16
C PRO A 684 1.38 -40.21 -23.75
N LYS A 685 1.85 -41.44 -23.54
CA LYS A 685 0.99 -42.62 -23.29
C LYS A 685 0.00 -42.46 -22.11
N TYR A 686 0.36 -41.70 -21.08
CA TYR A 686 -0.52 -41.45 -19.92
C TYR A 686 -1.60 -40.39 -20.19
N MET A 687 -1.47 -39.60 -21.25
CA MET A 687 -2.44 -38.57 -21.65
C MET A 687 -3.42 -39.05 -22.72
N THR A 688 -3.21 -40.26 -23.28
CA THR A 688 -4.02 -40.81 -24.38
C THR A 688 -5.51 -40.89 -24.04
N GLU A 689 -5.86 -41.23 -22.80
CA GLU A 689 -7.26 -41.34 -22.34
C GLU A 689 -7.94 -39.96 -22.27
N LYS A 690 -7.24 -38.96 -21.70
CA LYS A 690 -7.71 -37.58 -21.64
C LYS A 690 -7.87 -36.95 -23.02
N VAL A 691 -6.93 -37.21 -23.94
CA VAL A 691 -7.01 -36.71 -25.32
C VAL A 691 -8.11 -37.43 -26.10
N SER A 692 -8.34 -38.72 -25.85
CA SER A 692 -9.45 -39.47 -26.47
C SER A 692 -10.81 -38.89 -26.10
N GLN A 693 -10.99 -38.41 -24.87
CA GLN A 693 -12.20 -37.72 -24.45
C GLN A 693 -12.41 -36.40 -25.22
N ILE A 694 -11.35 -35.62 -25.40
CA ILE A 694 -11.39 -34.38 -26.20
C ILE A 694 -11.81 -34.69 -27.65
N TRP A 695 -11.31 -35.79 -28.23
CA TRP A 695 -11.73 -36.23 -29.57
C TRP A 695 -13.21 -36.64 -29.64
N GLN A 696 -13.75 -37.25 -28.59
CA GLN A 696 -15.18 -37.61 -28.52
C GLN A 696 -16.07 -36.37 -28.40
N ASP A 697 -15.66 -35.39 -27.60
CA ASP A 697 -16.41 -34.14 -27.41
C ASP A 697 -16.42 -33.29 -28.69
N LEU A 698 -15.30 -33.27 -29.42
CA LEU A 698 -15.19 -32.62 -30.73
C LEU A 698 -16.09 -33.29 -31.79
N ARG A 699 -16.20 -34.63 -31.78
CA ARG A 699 -17.15 -35.37 -32.64
C ARG A 699 -18.60 -35.08 -32.29
N ALA A 700 -18.91 -34.85 -31.01
CA ALA A 700 -20.25 -34.52 -30.53
C ALA A 700 -20.62 -33.02 -30.71
N GLN A 701 -19.78 -32.23 -31.41
CA GLN A 701 -19.96 -30.79 -31.64
C GLN A 701 -20.12 -29.95 -30.36
N LYS A 702 -19.64 -30.43 -29.20
CA LYS A 702 -19.64 -29.68 -27.94
C LYS A 702 -18.44 -28.72 -27.86
N GLY A 703 -18.37 -27.75 -28.77
CA GLY A 703 -17.51 -26.56 -28.69
C GLY A 703 -16.05 -26.72 -29.16
N GLY A 704 -15.54 -25.68 -29.85
CA GLY A 704 -14.14 -25.55 -30.22
C GLY A 704 -13.28 -25.33 -28.97
N THR A 705 -12.53 -26.36 -28.57
CA THR A 705 -11.86 -26.38 -27.27
C THR A 705 -10.44 -25.86 -27.42
N ARG A 706 -10.16 -24.69 -26.83
CA ARG A 706 -8.79 -24.30 -26.48
C ARG A 706 -8.33 -25.22 -25.34
N SER A 707 -7.27 -25.97 -25.55
CA SER A 707 -6.76 -26.91 -24.56
C SER A 707 -5.24 -26.84 -24.47
N THR A 708 -4.69 -26.97 -23.28
CA THR A 708 -3.25 -27.10 -23.06
C THR A 708 -2.95 -28.56 -22.79
N ALA A 709 -2.00 -29.12 -23.53
CA ALA A 709 -1.62 -30.52 -23.41
C ALA A 709 -0.10 -30.67 -23.46
N GLU A 710 0.39 -31.70 -22.78
CA GLU A 710 1.76 -32.17 -22.93
C GLU A 710 1.84 -33.02 -24.19
N ASN A 711 2.83 -32.73 -25.03
CA ASN A 711 3.09 -33.40 -26.29
C ASN A 711 4.51 -33.94 -26.33
N ILE A 712 4.68 -35.05 -27.06
CA ILE A 712 5.98 -35.68 -27.24
C ILE A 712 6.51 -35.43 -28.66
N THR A 713 7.73 -34.93 -28.77
CA THR A 713 8.44 -34.71 -30.04
C THR A 713 9.06 -36.01 -30.55
N LYS A 714 9.49 -36.04 -31.83
CA LYS A 714 10.18 -37.20 -32.44
C LYS A 714 11.41 -37.67 -31.66
N ASP A 715 12.15 -36.75 -31.05
CA ASP A 715 13.34 -37.04 -30.24
C ASP A 715 13.04 -37.35 -28.76
N GLY A 716 11.76 -37.45 -28.39
CA GLY A 716 11.31 -37.88 -27.07
C GLY A 716 11.23 -36.77 -26.01
N ARG A 717 11.36 -35.50 -26.39
CA ARG A 717 11.17 -34.37 -25.46
C ARG A 717 9.68 -34.15 -25.20
N ILE A 718 9.35 -33.80 -23.95
CA ILE A 718 8.01 -33.36 -23.59
C ILE A 718 7.96 -31.84 -23.71
N ILE A 719 7.08 -31.36 -24.58
CA ILE A 719 6.75 -29.94 -24.78
C ILE A 719 5.30 -29.69 -24.34
N ILE A 720 5.00 -28.46 -23.95
CA ILE A 720 3.63 -28.04 -23.61
C ILE A 720 3.10 -27.26 -24.79
N CYS A 721 2.08 -27.79 -25.45
CA CYS A 721 1.43 -27.11 -26.55
C CYS A 721 0.04 -26.60 -26.15
N GLU A 722 -0.25 -25.41 -26.63
CA GLU A 722 -1.59 -24.83 -26.60
C GLU A 722 -2.29 -25.15 -27.93
N TRP A 723 -3.37 -25.92 -27.84
CA TRP A 723 -4.14 -26.46 -28.96
C TRP A 723 -5.45 -25.71 -29.15
N TYR A 724 -5.76 -25.37 -30.40
CA TYR A 724 -7.04 -24.82 -30.83
C TYR A 724 -7.63 -25.78 -31.85
N ASN A 725 -8.62 -26.56 -31.42
CA ASN A 725 -9.23 -27.59 -32.24
C ASN A 725 -10.62 -27.15 -32.70
N THR A 726 -10.84 -27.16 -34.01
CA THR A 726 -12.09 -26.82 -34.67
C THR A 726 -12.61 -28.04 -35.42
N PRO A 727 -13.83 -28.53 -35.10
CA PRO A 727 -14.42 -29.64 -35.86
C PRO A 727 -14.76 -29.17 -37.28
N LEU A 728 -14.35 -29.96 -38.27
CA LEU A 728 -14.74 -29.78 -39.66
C LEU A 728 -15.98 -30.62 -39.92
N VAL A 729 -17.02 -29.99 -40.45
CA VAL A 729 -18.31 -30.62 -40.80
C VAL A 729 -18.60 -30.44 -42.29
N ASP A 730 -19.31 -31.38 -42.89
CA ASP A 730 -19.82 -31.25 -44.25
C ASP A 730 -21.10 -30.40 -44.31
N GLY A 731 -21.64 -30.19 -45.52
CA GLY A 731 -22.84 -29.37 -45.75
C GLY A 731 -24.12 -29.94 -45.11
N ASP A 732 -24.12 -31.21 -44.72
CA ASP A 732 -25.22 -31.89 -44.02
C ASP A 732 -25.00 -31.90 -42.48
N GLY A 733 -23.91 -31.29 -42.00
CA GLY A 733 -23.56 -31.19 -40.59
C GLY A 733 -22.85 -32.42 -40.01
N ASN A 734 -22.44 -33.39 -40.83
CA ASN A 734 -21.70 -34.57 -40.36
C ASN A 734 -20.22 -34.24 -40.16
N PHE A 735 -19.62 -34.84 -39.12
CA PHE A 735 -18.22 -34.66 -38.79
C PHE A 735 -17.29 -35.33 -39.81
N ILE A 736 -16.46 -34.53 -40.49
CA ILE A 736 -15.52 -35.00 -41.52
C ILE A 736 -14.05 -34.95 -41.07
N GLY A 737 -13.72 -34.18 -40.03
CA GLY A 737 -12.36 -34.07 -39.52
C GLY A 737 -12.19 -33.01 -38.44
N VAL A 738 -10.94 -32.69 -38.11
CA VAL A 738 -10.58 -31.62 -37.16
C VAL A 738 -9.45 -30.80 -37.75
N ALA A 739 -9.60 -29.48 -37.74
CA ALA A 739 -8.50 -28.54 -37.96
C ALA A 739 -7.93 -28.10 -36.60
N SER A 740 -6.64 -28.29 -36.41
CA SER A 740 -5.92 -28.05 -35.16
C SER A 740 -4.79 -27.05 -35.38
N LEU A 741 -4.77 -25.99 -34.57
CA LEU A 741 -3.60 -25.12 -34.42
C LEU A 741 -2.88 -25.46 -33.13
N ALA A 742 -1.55 -25.58 -33.17
CA ALA A 742 -0.74 -25.81 -31.98
C ALA A 742 0.40 -24.79 -31.86
N GLN A 743 0.61 -24.28 -30.65
CA GLN A 743 1.72 -23.40 -30.30
C GLN A 743 2.54 -24.03 -29.18
N ASP A 744 3.87 -24.11 -29.34
CA ASP A 744 4.76 -24.44 -28.21
C ASP A 744 4.81 -23.27 -27.23
N VAL A 745 4.36 -23.50 -26.01
CA VAL A 745 4.34 -22.51 -24.92
C VAL A 745 5.24 -22.93 -23.75
N THR A 746 6.13 -23.90 -23.96
CA THR A 746 6.97 -24.51 -22.91
C THR A 746 7.82 -23.48 -22.17
N GLU A 747 8.54 -22.61 -22.89
CA GLU A 747 9.36 -21.57 -22.27
C GLU A 747 8.52 -20.55 -21.51
N ARG A 748 7.37 -20.14 -22.09
CA ARG A 748 6.43 -19.21 -21.46
C ARG A 748 5.90 -19.78 -20.14
N VAL A 749 5.43 -21.02 -20.15
CA VAL A 749 4.89 -21.69 -18.96
C VAL A 749 5.98 -21.91 -17.89
N ARG A 750 7.21 -22.28 -18.29
CA ARG A 750 8.33 -22.42 -17.34
C ARG A 750 8.73 -21.09 -16.70
N ALA A 751 8.79 -20.01 -17.49
CA ALA A 751 9.09 -18.67 -16.98
C ALA A 751 7.97 -18.16 -16.06
N GLU A 752 6.70 -18.36 -16.42
CA GLU A 752 5.56 -17.97 -15.61
C GLU A 752 5.49 -18.76 -14.29
N GLN A 753 5.76 -20.07 -14.33
CA GLN A 753 5.84 -20.90 -13.12
C GLN A 753 7.00 -20.48 -12.21
N ALA A 754 8.17 -20.15 -12.77
CA ALA A 754 9.30 -19.65 -11.99
C ALA A 754 8.98 -18.31 -11.31
N LEU A 755 8.35 -17.37 -12.05
CA LEU A 755 7.93 -16.08 -11.52
C LEU A 755 6.84 -16.23 -10.45
N ARG A 756 5.85 -17.11 -10.66
CA ARG A 756 4.81 -17.42 -9.65
C ARG A 756 5.42 -17.99 -8.37
N ARG A 757 6.37 -18.92 -8.47
CA ARG A 757 7.07 -19.47 -7.30
C ARG A 757 7.85 -18.38 -6.55
N GLN A 758 8.52 -17.48 -7.26
CA GLN A 758 9.22 -16.35 -6.63
C GLN A 758 8.24 -15.39 -5.93
N ALA A 759 7.13 -15.03 -6.57
CA ALA A 759 6.12 -14.15 -5.99
C ALA A 759 5.43 -14.77 -4.77
N GLU A 760 5.16 -16.08 -4.79
CA GLU A 760 4.63 -16.81 -3.63
C GLU A 760 5.61 -16.81 -2.45
N GLN A 761 6.91 -16.99 -2.71
CA GLN A 761 7.95 -16.91 -1.68
C GLN A 761 8.05 -15.52 -1.06
N GLU A 762 8.07 -14.47 -1.87
CA GLU A 762 8.09 -13.08 -1.38
C GLU A 762 6.85 -12.76 -0.54
N ARG A 763 5.67 -13.23 -0.97
CA ARG A 763 4.41 -13.07 -0.23
C ARG A 763 4.43 -13.81 1.12
N LEU A 764 5.00 -15.02 1.17
CA LEU A 764 5.17 -15.79 2.41
C LEU A 764 6.08 -15.04 3.40
N VAL A 765 7.25 -14.55 2.95
CA VAL A 765 8.18 -13.77 3.79
C VAL A 765 7.52 -12.49 4.32
N ALA A 766 6.77 -11.78 3.48
CA ALA A 766 6.04 -10.58 3.88
C ALA A 766 4.97 -10.89 4.94
N THR A 767 4.24 -11.99 4.78
CA THR A 767 3.20 -12.42 5.74
C THR A 767 3.80 -12.78 7.10
N ILE A 768 4.91 -13.54 7.10
CA ILE A 768 5.64 -13.89 8.33
C ILE A 768 6.18 -12.63 9.01
N THR A 769 6.80 -11.73 8.25
CA THR A 769 7.28 -10.43 8.76
C THR A 769 6.17 -9.63 9.42
N GLN A 770 4.98 -9.59 8.82
CA GLN A 770 3.83 -8.89 9.38
C GLN A 770 3.39 -9.49 10.71
N ARG A 771 3.32 -10.82 10.83
CA ARG A 771 2.97 -11.50 12.10
C ARG A 771 4.01 -11.22 13.19
N ILE A 772 5.29 -11.24 12.85
CA ILE A 772 6.38 -10.89 13.78
C ILE A 772 6.21 -9.47 14.33
N ARG A 773 5.78 -8.51 13.49
CA ARG A 773 5.56 -7.10 13.87
C ARG A 773 4.26 -6.82 14.65
N GLN A 774 3.35 -7.78 14.75
CA GLN A 774 2.05 -7.56 15.41
C GLN A 774 2.12 -7.59 16.93
N SER A 775 3.13 -8.25 17.51
CA SER A 775 3.33 -8.28 18.96
C SER A 775 4.49 -7.36 19.36
N LEU A 776 4.38 -6.79 20.56
CA LEU A 776 5.46 -6.07 21.24
C LEU A 776 6.08 -6.90 22.37
N ASN A 777 5.53 -8.10 22.63
CA ASN A 777 6.05 -9.01 23.64
C ASN A 777 7.19 -9.85 23.05
N LEU A 778 8.38 -9.74 23.64
CA LEU A 778 9.58 -10.40 23.14
C LEU A 778 9.42 -11.93 23.06
N GLU A 779 8.80 -12.57 24.06
CA GLU A 779 8.62 -14.02 24.08
C GLU A 779 7.68 -14.49 22.97
N GLU A 780 6.58 -13.76 22.74
CA GLU A 780 5.62 -14.06 21.68
C GLU A 780 6.23 -13.87 20.28
N ILE A 781 6.99 -12.79 20.09
CA ILE A 781 7.73 -12.49 18.85
C ILE A 781 8.67 -13.65 18.51
N LEU A 782 9.50 -14.07 19.47
CA LEU A 782 10.49 -15.12 19.26
C LEU A 782 9.85 -16.48 19.02
N ASN A 783 8.82 -16.85 19.80
CA ASN A 783 8.08 -18.10 19.63
C ASN A 783 7.41 -18.18 18.25
N THR A 784 6.79 -17.07 17.82
CA THR A 784 6.17 -16.98 16.50
C THR A 784 7.23 -17.10 15.41
N ALA A 785 8.34 -16.36 15.51
CA ALA A 785 9.41 -16.42 14.52
C ALA A 785 10.03 -17.83 14.41
N ALA A 786 10.32 -18.49 15.53
CA ALA A 786 10.86 -19.85 15.51
C ALA A 786 9.90 -20.84 14.83
N ARG A 787 8.60 -20.76 15.14
CA ARG A 787 7.58 -21.62 14.52
C ARG A 787 7.41 -21.37 13.03
N GLU A 788 7.31 -20.12 12.62
CA GLU A 788 7.10 -19.74 11.21
C GLU A 788 8.33 -20.09 10.36
N VAL A 789 9.55 -19.86 10.86
CA VAL A 789 10.78 -20.26 10.19
C VAL A 789 10.91 -21.78 10.11
N GLN A 790 10.48 -22.50 11.14
CA GLN A 790 10.46 -23.98 11.15
C GLN A 790 9.54 -24.54 10.07
N GLN A 791 8.34 -23.96 9.91
CA GLN A 791 7.39 -24.32 8.87
C GLN A 791 7.87 -23.93 7.48
N LEU A 792 8.40 -22.71 7.31
CA LEU A 792 8.89 -22.20 6.03
C LEU A 792 10.03 -23.05 5.47
N LEU A 793 10.98 -23.43 6.32
CA LEU A 793 12.12 -24.27 5.94
C LEU A 793 11.79 -25.77 5.98
N GLY A 794 10.65 -26.19 6.54
CA GLY A 794 10.31 -27.60 6.72
C GLY A 794 11.41 -28.39 7.45
N CYS A 795 12.02 -27.78 8.48
CA CYS A 795 13.13 -28.37 9.22
C CYS A 795 12.66 -28.98 10.55
N ASP A 796 13.48 -29.87 11.12
CA ASP A 796 13.11 -30.65 12.30
C ASP A 796 13.01 -29.78 13.57
N ARG A 797 13.81 -28.72 13.64
CA ARG A 797 13.85 -27.80 14.79
C ARG A 797 14.38 -26.42 14.39
N VAL A 798 13.77 -25.37 14.94
CA VAL A 798 14.31 -24.01 14.93
C VAL A 798 14.36 -23.49 16.35
N LEU A 799 15.44 -22.79 16.70
CA LEU A 799 15.63 -22.22 18.02
C LEU A 799 16.26 -20.83 17.94
N VAL A 800 16.04 -20.06 19.00
CA VAL A 800 16.73 -18.79 19.24
C VAL A 800 17.69 -18.98 20.40
N TYR A 801 18.97 -18.77 20.14
CA TYR A 801 20.05 -18.81 21.11
C TYR A 801 20.44 -17.39 21.49
N ARG A 802 20.22 -16.99 22.75
CA ARG A 802 20.54 -15.64 23.22
C ARG A 802 21.97 -15.59 23.73
N VAL A 803 22.70 -14.52 23.41
CA VAL A 803 24.11 -14.33 23.78
C VAL A 803 24.23 -13.12 24.72
N TRP A 804 24.85 -13.31 25.87
CA TRP A 804 25.11 -12.26 26.86
C TRP A 804 26.45 -11.57 26.66
N PRO A 805 26.59 -10.32 27.15
CA PRO A 805 27.87 -9.60 27.15
C PRO A 805 28.99 -10.36 27.85
N GLU A 806 28.66 -11.20 28.82
CA GLU A 806 29.61 -12.06 29.56
C GLU A 806 30.13 -13.25 28.74
N GLY A 807 29.62 -13.45 27.52
CA GLY A 807 29.99 -14.55 26.63
C GLY A 807 29.18 -15.84 26.85
N THR A 808 28.34 -15.89 27.88
CA THR A 808 27.41 -17.00 28.12
C THR A 808 26.21 -16.92 27.18
N GLY A 809 25.66 -18.06 26.77
CA GLY A 809 24.42 -18.10 26.00
C GLY A 809 23.52 -19.28 26.34
N SER A 810 22.25 -19.17 25.98
CA SER A 810 21.26 -20.23 26.22
C SER A 810 20.15 -20.21 25.20
N VAL A 811 19.45 -21.34 25.06
CA VAL A 811 18.27 -21.45 24.19
C VAL A 811 17.06 -20.91 24.94
N ILE A 812 16.53 -19.80 24.44
CA ILE A 812 15.38 -19.11 25.05
C ILE A 812 14.06 -19.43 24.37
N THR A 813 14.11 -19.94 23.15
CA THR A 813 12.93 -20.28 22.35
C THR A 813 13.25 -21.46 21.44
N GLU A 814 12.30 -22.37 21.29
CA GLU A 814 12.43 -23.55 20.45
C GLU A 814 11.07 -23.94 19.82
N ALA A 815 11.09 -24.21 18.52
CA ALA A 815 10.02 -24.88 17.78
C ALA A 815 10.57 -26.21 17.25
N VAL A 816 9.99 -27.34 17.69
CA VAL A 816 10.51 -28.68 17.39
C VAL A 816 9.39 -29.59 16.87
N MET A 817 9.69 -30.39 15.86
CA MET A 817 8.75 -31.40 15.36
C MET A 817 8.54 -32.53 16.40
N PRO A 818 7.33 -33.11 16.49
CA PRO A 818 7.07 -34.27 17.35
C PRO A 818 8.03 -35.42 17.05
N GLY A 819 8.68 -35.96 18.10
CA GLY A 819 9.63 -37.08 17.99
C GLY A 819 11.10 -36.73 18.19
N TRP A 820 11.46 -35.45 18.29
CA TRP A 820 12.82 -34.99 18.60
C TRP A 820 12.92 -34.38 20.01
N GLN A 821 14.06 -34.55 20.68
CA GLN A 821 14.26 -34.09 22.06
C GLN A 821 14.34 -32.55 22.16
N ALA A 822 13.44 -31.93 22.92
CA ALA A 822 13.50 -30.49 23.21
C ALA A 822 14.77 -30.11 24.00
N ILE A 823 15.37 -28.97 23.65
CA ILE A 823 16.58 -28.40 24.28
C ILE A 823 16.35 -26.99 24.85
N LEU A 824 15.09 -26.54 24.93
CA LEU A 824 14.70 -25.30 25.56
C LEU A 824 15.21 -25.19 27.01
N GLY A 825 15.83 -24.06 27.36
CA GLY A 825 16.35 -23.80 28.71
C GLY A 825 17.61 -24.58 29.08
N GLN A 826 18.16 -25.40 28.18
CA GLN A 826 19.40 -26.12 28.44
C GLN A 826 20.58 -25.14 28.40
N ALA A 827 21.29 -25.01 29.52
CA ALA A 827 22.51 -24.23 29.59
C ALA A 827 23.64 -25.00 28.91
N PHE A 828 24.17 -24.45 27.82
CA PHE A 828 25.36 -24.98 27.18
C PHE A 828 26.56 -24.46 27.98
N SER A 829 27.45 -25.36 28.43
CA SER A 829 28.72 -24.96 29.06
C SER A 829 29.48 -24.06 28.10
N GLU A 830 30.03 -22.93 28.58
CA GLU A 830 30.77 -21.91 27.80
C GLU A 830 31.18 -22.42 26.42
N GLU A 831 30.33 -22.21 25.42
CA GLU A 831 30.77 -22.29 24.04
C GLU A 831 31.77 -21.16 23.91
N VAL A 832 33.05 -21.46 24.10
CA VAL A 832 34.12 -20.59 23.63
C VAL A 832 34.00 -20.61 22.12
N PHE A 833 33.17 -19.71 21.58
CA PHE A 833 33.12 -19.44 20.16
C PHE A 833 34.57 -19.19 19.75
N PRO A 834 35.15 -19.98 18.82
CA PRO A 834 36.42 -19.60 18.25
C PRO A 834 36.28 -18.16 17.78
N GLN A 835 37.18 -17.26 18.18
CA GLN A 835 37.01 -15.81 17.97
C GLN A 835 36.72 -15.47 16.50
N GLN A 836 37.27 -16.26 15.56
CA GLN A 836 36.96 -16.19 14.14
C GLN A 836 35.48 -16.42 13.78
N CYS A 837 34.78 -17.34 14.44
CA CYS A 837 33.35 -17.59 14.21
C CYS A 837 32.49 -16.45 14.78
N TYR A 838 32.85 -15.92 15.96
CA TYR A 838 32.15 -14.79 16.56
C TYR A 838 32.23 -13.52 15.67
N GLU A 839 33.41 -13.21 15.13
CA GLU A 839 33.61 -12.11 14.18
C GLU A 839 32.82 -12.30 12.88
N GLN A 840 32.73 -13.55 12.38
CA GLN A 840 31.90 -13.86 11.21
C GLN A 840 30.40 -13.62 11.48
N TYR A 841 29.90 -13.97 12.67
CA TYR A 841 28.51 -13.70 13.04
C TYR A 841 28.23 -12.21 13.26
N LYS A 842 29.18 -11.47 13.84
CA LYS A 842 29.11 -10.00 13.92
C LYS A 842 29.01 -9.33 12.55
N SER A 843 29.59 -9.93 11.50
CA SER A 843 29.47 -9.43 10.13
C SER A 843 28.11 -9.67 9.47
N GLY A 844 27.13 -10.25 10.19
CA GLY A 844 25.77 -10.47 9.69
C GLY A 844 25.61 -11.65 8.72
N ARG A 845 26.66 -12.45 8.53
CA ARG A 845 26.65 -13.55 7.54
C ARG A 845 25.95 -14.80 8.07
N ILE A 846 24.95 -15.27 7.32
CA ILE A 846 24.33 -16.59 7.54
C ILE A 846 25.33 -17.69 7.17
N ARG A 847 25.42 -18.71 8.02
CA ARG A 847 26.31 -19.87 7.83
C ARG A 847 25.49 -21.14 7.71
N ALA A 848 25.58 -21.79 6.55
CA ALA A 848 25.03 -23.13 6.31
C ALA A 848 26.10 -24.19 6.59
N ILE A 849 25.74 -25.21 7.35
CA ILE A 849 26.56 -26.40 7.63
C ILE A 849 25.75 -27.60 7.13
N CYS A 850 26.20 -28.19 6.03
CA CYS A 850 25.48 -29.28 5.37
C CYS A 850 25.76 -30.61 6.08
N ASP A 851 27.01 -30.88 6.46
CA ASP A 851 27.36 -32.04 7.30
C ASP A 851 28.17 -31.63 8.54
N VAL A 852 27.53 -31.77 9.70
CA VAL A 852 28.13 -31.49 11.01
C VAL A 852 29.31 -32.43 11.34
N LYS A 853 29.45 -33.58 10.70
CA LYS A 853 30.60 -34.47 10.97
C LYS A 853 31.91 -33.95 10.38
N THR A 854 31.85 -33.25 9.25
CA THR A 854 33.02 -32.88 8.46
C THR A 854 33.33 -31.39 8.49
N GLU A 855 32.34 -30.54 8.73
CA GLU A 855 32.45 -29.08 8.56
C GLU A 855 32.59 -28.28 9.87
N VAL A 856 32.56 -28.95 11.02
CA VAL A 856 32.78 -28.30 12.34
C VAL A 856 33.88 -28.97 13.15
N SER A 857 34.32 -28.32 14.24
CA SER A 857 35.36 -28.86 15.11
C SER A 857 34.94 -30.19 15.75
N PRO A 858 35.87 -31.12 16.02
CA PRO A 858 35.54 -32.45 16.55
C PRO A 858 34.77 -32.43 17.87
N CYS A 859 35.06 -31.45 18.74
CA CYS A 859 34.34 -31.24 20.00
C CYS A 859 32.86 -30.87 19.76
N LEU A 860 32.61 -29.91 18.85
CA LEU A 860 31.26 -29.47 18.49
C LEU A 860 30.49 -30.57 17.75
N ALA A 861 31.16 -31.33 16.88
CA ALA A 861 30.56 -32.47 16.18
C ALA A 861 30.04 -33.54 17.15
N GLN A 862 30.81 -33.88 18.20
CA GLN A 862 30.38 -34.84 19.22
C GLN A 862 29.17 -34.35 20.02
N MET A 863 29.13 -33.07 20.37
CA MET A 863 27.99 -32.47 21.08
C MET A 863 26.73 -32.47 20.21
N LEU A 864 26.82 -32.01 18.96
CA LEU A 864 25.69 -31.95 18.04
C LEU A 864 25.17 -33.35 17.66
N GLN A 865 26.04 -34.36 17.59
CA GLN A 865 25.64 -35.75 17.41
C GLN A 865 24.83 -36.29 18.59
N LYS A 866 25.18 -35.94 19.84
CA LYS A 866 24.37 -36.31 21.02
C LYS A 866 22.97 -35.71 20.97
N LEU A 867 22.84 -34.53 20.36
CA LEU A 867 21.56 -33.84 20.14
C LEU A 867 20.82 -34.32 18.88
N GLY A 868 21.39 -35.28 18.14
CA GLY A 868 20.81 -35.82 16.91
C GLY A 868 20.89 -34.91 15.69
N VAL A 869 21.64 -33.81 15.75
CA VAL A 869 21.74 -32.81 14.67
C VAL A 869 22.71 -33.30 13.59
N LYS A 870 22.25 -33.35 12.33
CA LYS A 870 23.06 -33.74 11.17
C LYS A 870 23.47 -32.55 10.30
N SER A 871 22.58 -31.57 10.17
CA SER A 871 22.82 -30.33 9.42
C SER A 871 22.28 -29.13 10.21
N LYS A 872 22.90 -27.97 10.05
CA LYS A 872 22.58 -26.76 10.81
C LYS A 872 22.68 -25.51 9.94
N LEU A 873 21.73 -24.60 10.06
CA LEU A 873 21.74 -23.27 9.44
C LEU A 873 21.70 -22.21 10.54
N ILE A 874 22.60 -21.24 10.48
CA ILE A 874 22.83 -20.27 11.55
C ILE A 874 22.69 -18.87 10.99
N ALA A 875 21.76 -18.09 11.52
CA ALA A 875 21.56 -16.70 11.16
C ALA A 875 21.74 -15.76 12.36
N PRO A 876 22.60 -14.74 12.27
CA PRO A 876 22.91 -13.86 13.40
C PRO A 876 21.85 -12.77 13.62
N LEU A 877 21.37 -12.63 14.85
CA LEU A 877 20.48 -11.55 15.29
C LEU A 877 21.31 -10.42 15.88
N ILE A 878 21.40 -9.31 15.15
CA ILE A 878 22.26 -8.17 15.50
C ILE A 878 21.39 -6.98 15.90
N GLN A 879 21.64 -6.43 17.09
CA GLN A 879 21.00 -5.21 17.57
C GLN A 879 22.03 -4.07 17.58
N GLY A 880 21.98 -3.19 16.59
CA GLY A 880 23.02 -2.17 16.38
C GLY A 880 24.35 -2.83 15.99
N ASP A 881 25.38 -2.69 16.84
CA ASP A 881 26.70 -3.32 16.65
C ASP A 881 26.91 -4.58 17.53
N VAL A 882 25.88 -5.00 18.26
CA VAL A 882 25.96 -6.10 19.23
C VAL A 882 25.27 -7.34 18.69
N LEU A 883 25.98 -8.48 18.71
CA LEU A 883 25.38 -9.79 18.46
C LEU A 883 24.47 -10.16 19.64
N TRP A 884 23.17 -9.98 19.48
CA TRP A 884 22.17 -10.25 20.52
C TRP A 884 21.89 -11.75 20.65
N GLY A 885 21.92 -12.47 19.54
CA GLY A 885 21.66 -13.91 19.52
C GLY A 885 21.83 -14.54 18.15
N LEU A 886 21.45 -15.81 18.04
CA LEU A 886 21.48 -16.60 16.81
C LEU A 886 20.12 -17.27 16.62
N LEU A 887 19.56 -17.14 15.42
CA LEU A 887 18.46 -17.97 14.95
C LEU A 887 19.05 -19.20 14.26
N ILE A 888 18.70 -20.39 14.75
CA ILE A 888 19.35 -21.63 14.35
C ILE A 888 18.28 -22.62 13.88
N ALA A 889 18.43 -23.15 12.67
CA ALA A 889 17.64 -24.26 12.17
C ALA A 889 18.46 -25.55 12.13
N HIS A 890 17.90 -26.65 12.61
CA HIS A 890 18.50 -27.98 12.63
C HIS A 890 17.72 -28.95 11.74
N GLN A 891 18.46 -29.79 11.00
CA GLN A 891 17.95 -31.03 10.43
C GLN A 891 18.57 -32.21 11.20
N CYS A 892 17.72 -33.05 11.78
CA CYS A 892 18.11 -34.21 12.58
C CYS A 892 17.84 -35.53 11.84
N SER A 893 16.81 -35.55 10.98
CA SER A 893 16.40 -36.71 10.20
C SER A 893 17.44 -37.16 9.17
N SER A 894 18.01 -36.22 8.40
CA SER A 894 18.95 -36.51 7.31
C SER A 894 20.01 -35.41 7.16
N ILE A 895 21.04 -35.69 6.34
CA ILE A 895 21.98 -34.67 5.86
C ILE A 895 21.23 -33.83 4.82
N ARG A 896 21.20 -32.51 5.01
CA ARG A 896 20.52 -31.54 4.16
C ARG A 896 21.53 -30.63 3.47
N GLN A 897 21.42 -30.53 2.15
CA GLN A 897 22.11 -29.52 1.36
C GLN A 897 21.25 -28.26 1.30
N TRP A 898 21.63 -27.24 2.06
CA TRP A 898 20.91 -25.96 2.11
C TRP A 898 20.99 -25.24 0.76
N GLN A 899 19.85 -24.91 0.19
CA GLN A 899 19.76 -24.28 -1.11
C GLN A 899 20.00 -22.76 -0.98
N PRO A 900 20.58 -22.08 -2.00
CA PRO A 900 20.84 -20.64 -1.93
C PRO A 900 19.60 -19.80 -1.64
N PHE A 901 18.42 -20.22 -2.12
CA PHE A 901 17.17 -19.52 -1.84
C PHE A 901 16.76 -19.62 -0.35
N GLU A 902 17.02 -20.74 0.34
CA GLU A 902 16.68 -20.90 1.76
C GLU A 902 17.49 -19.95 2.65
N ILE A 903 18.75 -19.74 2.27
CA ILE A 903 19.64 -18.77 2.91
C ILE A 903 19.14 -17.34 2.61
N GLY A 904 18.76 -17.06 1.36
CA GLY A 904 18.22 -15.77 0.94
C GLY A 904 16.90 -15.39 1.62
N LEU A 905 16.03 -16.36 1.92
CA LEU A 905 14.75 -16.12 2.61
C LEU A 905 14.92 -15.78 4.10
N LEU A 906 15.98 -16.31 4.74
CA LEU A 906 16.25 -16.07 6.15
C LEU A 906 16.80 -14.67 6.43
N GLN A 907 17.55 -14.09 5.49
CA GLN A 907 18.21 -12.79 5.69
C GLN A 907 17.21 -11.66 6.02
N PRO A 908 16.13 -11.43 5.23
CA PRO A 908 15.13 -10.42 5.58
C PRO A 908 14.41 -10.72 6.90
N LEU A 909 14.14 -11.99 7.19
CA LEU A 909 13.44 -12.38 8.43
C LEU A 909 14.28 -12.08 9.68
N VAL A 910 15.58 -12.31 9.60
CA VAL A 910 16.53 -12.08 10.69
C VAL A 910 16.73 -10.59 10.95
N GLU A 911 16.84 -9.78 9.89
CA GLU A 911 16.88 -8.32 9.99
C GLU A 911 15.60 -7.77 10.63
N GLN A 912 14.43 -8.28 10.22
CA GLN A 912 13.15 -7.87 10.79
C GLN A 912 12.98 -8.32 12.24
N LEU A 913 13.43 -9.54 12.57
CA LEU A 913 13.40 -10.03 13.94
C LEU A 913 14.32 -9.21 14.85
N ALA A 914 15.49 -8.81 14.37
CA ALA A 914 16.38 -7.91 15.10
C ALA A 914 15.74 -6.55 15.43
N ILE A 915 15.03 -5.95 14.46
CA ILE A 915 14.28 -4.71 14.67
C ILE A 915 13.15 -4.93 15.70
N ALA A 916 12.39 -6.02 15.58
CA ALA A 916 11.30 -6.33 16.51
C ALA A 916 11.81 -6.56 17.95
N ILE A 917 12.94 -7.25 18.11
CA ILE A 917 13.62 -7.43 19.41
C ILE A 917 14.02 -6.06 20.00
N GLN A 918 14.57 -5.16 19.18
CA GLN A 918 14.93 -3.82 19.62
C GLN A 918 13.70 -3.02 20.09
N GLN A 919 12.59 -3.11 19.35
CA GLN A 919 11.34 -2.44 19.70
C GLN A 919 10.75 -2.98 21.00
N ALA A 920 10.69 -4.31 21.16
CA ALA A 920 10.21 -4.95 22.39
C ALA A 920 11.05 -4.53 23.60
N SER A 921 12.38 -4.51 23.46
CA SER A 921 13.28 -4.09 24.54
C SER A 921 13.09 -2.61 24.93
N LEU A 922 12.88 -1.72 23.95
CA LEU A 922 12.61 -0.30 24.22
C LEU A 922 11.24 -0.12 24.91
N PHE A 923 10.23 -0.90 24.50
CA PHE A 923 8.92 -0.87 25.12
C PHE A 923 8.95 -1.30 26.59
N GLU A 924 9.65 -2.40 26.91
CA GLU A 924 9.86 -2.84 28.30
C GLU A 924 10.55 -1.75 29.14
N GLN A 925 11.57 -1.08 28.59
CA GLN A 925 12.25 0.03 29.29
C GLN A 925 11.29 1.21 29.54
N LEU A 926 10.45 1.54 28.56
CA LEU A 926 9.44 2.60 28.69
C LEU A 926 8.39 2.23 29.74
N GLU A 927 7.94 0.98 29.80
CA GLU A 927 6.97 0.50 30.78
C GLU A 927 7.54 0.52 32.20
N ALA A 928 8.80 0.09 32.37
CA ALA A 928 9.52 0.20 33.62
C ALA A 928 9.68 1.66 34.07
N ALA A 929 10.07 2.55 33.15
CA ALA A 929 10.18 3.99 33.42
C ALA A 929 8.82 4.61 33.77
N ASN A 930 7.75 4.24 33.07
CA ASN A 930 6.39 4.70 33.38
C ASN A 930 5.90 4.19 34.73
N THR A 931 6.24 2.96 35.09
CA THR A 931 5.91 2.40 36.40
C THR A 931 6.63 3.15 37.51
N GLU A 932 7.91 3.45 37.32
CA GLU A 932 8.69 4.26 38.26
C GLU A 932 8.19 5.71 38.34
N LEU A 933 7.81 6.32 37.20
CA LEU A 933 7.18 7.64 37.17
C LEU A 933 5.83 7.64 37.91
N ARG A 934 5.01 6.60 37.75
CA ARG A 934 3.76 6.44 38.51
C ARG A 934 4.05 6.29 40.00
N ARG A 935 5.06 5.50 40.37
CA ARG A 935 5.49 5.35 41.76
C ARG A 935 5.90 6.70 42.36
N LEU A 936 6.73 7.47 41.67
CA LEU A 936 7.16 8.82 42.09
C LEU A 936 6.01 9.83 42.10
N ALA A 937 5.06 9.70 41.17
CA ALA A 937 3.88 10.56 41.08
C ALA A 937 2.85 10.26 42.18
N CYS A 938 2.79 9.01 42.67
CA CYS A 938 1.76 8.58 43.63
C CYS A 938 2.24 8.40 45.08
N LEU A 939 3.51 8.04 45.31
CA LEU A 939 4.06 7.74 46.64
C LEU A 939 4.99 8.85 47.14
N ASP A 940 5.15 8.94 48.46
CA ASP A 940 6.15 9.77 49.12
C ASP A 940 7.51 9.07 49.11
N GLY A 941 8.55 9.78 48.69
CA GLY A 941 9.90 9.22 48.53
C GLY A 941 10.58 8.79 49.83
N LEU A 942 10.13 9.29 50.99
CA LEU A 942 10.71 8.93 52.29
C LEU A 942 9.93 7.79 52.96
N THR A 943 8.60 7.92 53.06
CA THR A 943 7.77 7.03 53.89
C THR A 943 7.16 5.87 53.11
N GLY A 944 7.12 5.92 51.76
CA GLY A 944 6.58 4.86 50.92
C GLY A 944 5.04 4.80 50.84
N VAL A 945 4.34 5.56 51.69
CA VAL A 945 2.87 5.74 51.62
C VAL A 945 2.50 6.75 50.53
N ALA A 946 1.20 6.95 50.26
CA ALA A 946 0.77 7.90 49.22
C ALA A 946 1.26 9.33 49.49
N ASN A 947 1.61 10.07 48.45
CA ASN A 947 1.92 11.49 48.57
C ASN A 947 0.65 12.36 48.61
N ARG A 948 0.79 13.63 49.00
CA ARG A 948 -0.32 14.57 49.09
C ARG A 948 -1.09 14.76 47.78
N ARG A 949 -0.41 14.68 46.63
CA ARG A 949 -1.07 14.82 45.33
C ARG A 949 -2.03 13.66 45.08
N TYR A 950 -1.56 12.43 45.26
CA TYR A 950 -2.39 11.23 45.09
C TYR A 950 -3.51 11.15 46.13
N PHE A 951 -3.25 11.59 47.36
CA PHE A 951 -4.29 11.78 48.37
C PHE A 951 -5.44 12.64 47.85
N ASN A 952 -5.16 13.83 47.29
CA ASN A 952 -6.20 14.72 46.78
C ASN A 952 -7.01 14.06 45.65
N GLU A 953 -6.33 13.41 44.71
CA GLU A 953 -6.97 12.72 43.57
C GLU A 953 -7.86 11.56 44.03
N TYR A 954 -7.35 10.71 44.94
CA TYR A 954 -8.11 9.58 45.52
C TYR A 954 -9.31 10.07 46.34
N PHE A 955 -9.09 11.09 47.16
CA PHE A 955 -10.13 11.68 48.00
C PHE A 955 -11.29 12.23 47.18
N THR A 956 -11.01 13.00 46.12
CA THR A 956 -12.06 13.51 45.21
C THR A 956 -12.82 12.37 44.52
N ARG A 957 -12.11 11.31 44.11
CA ARG A 957 -12.74 10.15 43.46
C ARG A 957 -13.68 9.40 44.40
N GLU A 958 -13.22 9.07 45.61
CA GLU A 958 -14.06 8.38 46.59
C GLU A 958 -15.21 9.26 47.08
N TRP A 959 -15.00 10.58 47.22
CA TRP A 959 -16.07 11.53 47.53
C TRP A 959 -17.21 11.47 46.50
N GLN A 960 -16.89 11.53 45.21
CA GLN A 960 -17.89 11.44 44.14
C GLN A 960 -18.56 10.06 44.08
N ARG A 961 -17.80 8.98 44.31
CA ARG A 961 -18.33 7.62 44.32
C ARG A 961 -19.32 7.42 45.46
N LEU A 962 -18.92 7.76 46.68
CA LEU A 962 -19.73 7.57 47.88
C LEU A 962 -20.92 8.54 47.91
N ALA A 963 -20.83 9.68 47.23
CA ALA A 963 -21.98 10.56 46.98
C ALA A 963 -23.08 9.90 46.13
N ARG A 964 -22.70 9.02 45.20
CA ARG A 964 -23.67 8.23 44.42
C ARG A 964 -24.20 7.03 45.21
N GLU A 965 -23.33 6.38 45.97
CA GLU A 965 -23.67 5.19 46.78
C GLU A 965 -24.40 5.54 48.09
N GLN A 966 -24.48 6.83 48.44
CA GLN A 966 -25.01 7.35 49.72
C GLN A 966 -24.39 6.69 50.95
N ALA A 967 -23.07 6.52 50.91
CA ALA A 967 -22.31 5.82 51.94
C ALA A 967 -21.32 6.75 52.65
N PRO A 968 -20.95 6.47 53.93
CA PRO A 968 -20.12 7.37 54.72
C PRO A 968 -18.65 7.32 54.32
N LEU A 969 -17.99 8.48 54.32
CA LEU A 969 -16.55 8.65 54.16
C LEU A 969 -15.97 9.28 55.43
N ALA A 970 -14.97 8.63 56.00
CA ALA A 970 -14.22 9.15 57.14
C ALA A 970 -12.82 9.59 56.71
N LEU A 971 -12.33 10.67 57.32
CA LEU A 971 -10.99 11.21 57.16
C LEU A 971 -10.37 11.40 58.54
N ILE A 972 -9.14 10.92 58.70
CA ILE A 972 -8.32 11.10 59.90
C ILE A 972 -7.08 11.88 59.50
N LEU A 973 -6.85 13.04 60.12
CA LEU A 973 -5.59 13.77 60.03
C LEU A 973 -4.77 13.52 61.30
N CYS A 974 -3.49 13.21 61.13
CA CYS A 974 -2.59 12.82 62.21
C CYS A 974 -1.37 13.73 62.20
N ASP A 975 -0.86 14.11 63.37
CA ASP A 975 0.36 14.89 63.51
C ASP A 975 1.21 14.36 64.67
N ILE A 976 2.52 14.26 64.44
CA ILE A 976 3.47 13.79 65.43
C ILE A 976 3.74 14.89 66.46
N ASP A 977 3.42 14.61 67.73
CA ASP A 977 3.54 15.60 68.79
C ASP A 977 5.01 15.99 69.05
N TYR A 978 5.28 17.31 69.03
CA TYR A 978 6.60 17.89 69.28
C TYR A 978 7.72 17.34 68.37
N PHE A 979 7.40 16.99 67.12
CA PHE A 979 8.40 16.39 66.22
C PHE A 979 9.57 17.32 65.90
N LYS A 980 9.36 18.64 65.85
CA LYS A 980 10.47 19.61 65.76
C LYS A 980 11.48 19.45 66.89
N GLN A 981 11.02 19.33 68.14
CA GLN A 981 11.91 19.14 69.31
C GLN A 981 12.58 17.77 69.26
N TYR A 982 11.91 16.75 68.72
CA TYR A 982 12.52 15.44 68.48
C TYR A 982 13.70 15.57 67.50
N ASN A 983 13.51 16.23 66.36
CA ASN A 983 14.57 16.46 65.37
C ASN A 983 15.72 17.30 65.93
N ASP A 984 15.42 18.34 66.71
CA ASP A 984 16.42 19.17 67.37
C ASP A 984 17.28 18.37 68.37
N THR A 985 16.74 17.27 68.92
CA THR A 985 17.40 16.43 69.92
C THR A 985 18.19 15.27 69.29
N TYR A 986 17.61 14.57 68.32
CA TYR A 986 18.14 13.31 67.77
C TYR A 986 18.65 13.43 66.33
N GLY A 987 18.49 14.59 65.70
CA GLY A 987 18.90 14.87 64.32
C GLY A 987 17.93 14.37 63.25
N HIS A 988 17.98 14.99 62.08
CA HIS A 988 17.06 14.74 60.97
C HIS A 988 17.07 13.29 60.44
N VAL A 989 18.22 12.60 60.45
CA VAL A 989 18.31 11.20 59.99
C VAL A 989 17.50 10.26 60.90
N THR A 990 17.56 10.51 62.21
CA THR A 990 16.76 9.78 63.21
C THR A 990 15.29 10.17 63.10
N GLY A 991 15.00 11.44 62.82
CA GLY A 991 13.66 11.92 62.47
C GLY A 991 13.04 11.20 61.27
N ASP A 992 13.80 11.01 60.20
CA ASP A 992 13.38 10.31 59.00
C ASP A 992 13.07 8.83 59.27
N LEU A 993 13.86 8.18 60.12
CA LEU A 993 13.59 6.82 60.62
C LEU A 993 12.30 6.78 61.45
N CYS A 994 12.08 7.76 62.32
CA CYS A 994 10.84 7.90 63.08
C CYS A 994 9.63 8.06 62.16
N LEU A 995 9.72 8.90 61.12
CA LEU A 995 8.64 9.09 60.14
C LEU A 995 8.31 7.80 59.37
N LYS A 996 9.32 7.01 59.00
CA LYS A 996 9.12 5.70 58.35
C LYS A 996 8.43 4.70 59.27
N GLN A 997 8.85 4.63 60.54
CA GLN A 997 8.26 3.72 61.52
C GLN A 997 6.81 4.12 61.85
N VAL A 998 6.54 5.41 62.02
CA VAL A 998 5.19 5.94 62.23
C VAL A 998 4.31 5.68 61.01
N ALA A 999 4.78 5.93 59.80
CA ALA A 999 4.03 5.65 58.57
C ALA A 999 3.66 4.16 58.45
N SER A 1000 4.61 3.26 58.74
CA SER A 1000 4.36 1.81 58.73
C SER A 1000 3.36 1.38 59.80
N ALA A 1001 3.40 1.98 60.99
CA ALA A 1001 2.41 1.72 62.04
C ALA A 1001 1.00 2.21 61.65
N ILE A 1002 0.90 3.35 60.98
CA ILE A 1002 -0.38 3.86 60.47
C ILE A 1002 -0.92 2.96 59.35
N GLU A 1003 -0.06 2.49 58.44
CA GLU A 1003 -0.42 1.57 57.37
C GLU A 1003 -0.89 0.20 57.91
N GLN A 1004 -0.26 -0.32 58.97
CA GLN A 1004 -0.71 -1.55 59.64
C GLN A 1004 -2.09 -1.41 60.30
N ALA A 1005 -2.44 -0.22 60.78
CA ALA A 1005 -3.76 0.07 61.35
C ALA A 1005 -4.86 0.16 60.27
N ALA A 1006 -4.52 0.61 59.06
CA ALA A 1006 -5.41 0.70 57.91
C ALA A 1006 -5.57 -0.67 57.23
N LYS A 1007 -6.43 -1.52 57.81
CA LYS A 1007 -6.54 -2.95 57.45
C LYS A 1007 -7.22 -3.23 56.10
N ARG A 1008 -7.99 -2.30 55.53
CA ARG A 1008 -8.78 -2.58 54.32
C ARG A 1008 -8.05 -2.09 53.06
N PRO A 1009 -8.13 -2.81 51.93
CA PRO A 1009 -7.53 -2.37 50.66
C PRO A 1009 -8.06 -1.03 50.12
N ALA A 1010 -9.24 -0.59 50.61
CA ALA A 1010 -9.84 0.69 50.24
C ALA A 1010 -9.39 1.85 51.14
N ASP A 1011 -8.75 1.55 52.28
CA ASP A 1011 -8.21 2.57 53.18
C ASP A 1011 -6.92 3.12 52.56
N LEU A 1012 -6.80 4.45 52.47
CA LEU A 1012 -5.60 5.09 51.94
C LEU A 1012 -4.86 5.82 53.04
N VAL A 1013 -3.60 5.47 53.26
CA VAL A 1013 -2.66 6.22 54.10
C VAL A 1013 -1.80 7.10 53.21
N ALA A 1014 -1.70 8.38 53.55
CA ALA A 1014 -0.91 9.35 52.82
C ALA A 1014 -0.09 10.25 53.76
N ARG A 1015 1.07 10.69 53.29
CA ARG A 1015 1.82 11.78 53.91
C ARG A 1015 1.24 13.11 53.42
N TYR A 1016 0.59 13.83 54.31
CA TYR A 1016 -0.14 15.06 54.00
C TYR A 1016 0.75 16.31 54.12
N GLY A 1017 1.72 16.27 55.02
CA GLY A 1017 2.68 17.35 55.29
C GLY A 1017 4.03 16.83 55.76
N GLY A 1018 4.87 17.71 56.33
CA GLY A 1018 6.21 17.33 56.80
C GLY A 1018 6.17 16.22 57.86
N GLU A 1019 5.38 16.42 58.90
CA GLU A 1019 5.15 15.50 60.03
C GLU A 1019 3.67 15.06 60.14
N GLU A 1020 2.87 15.40 59.13
CA GLU A 1020 1.43 15.17 59.09
C GLU A 1020 1.07 14.01 58.15
N PHE A 1021 0.18 13.15 58.60
CA PHE A 1021 -0.36 12.02 57.84
C PHE A 1021 -1.88 12.14 57.72
N ALA A 1022 -2.44 11.57 56.66
CA ALA A 1022 -3.88 11.50 56.45
C ALA A 1022 -4.29 10.06 56.15
N ILE A 1023 -5.45 9.66 56.66
CA ILE A 1023 -6.05 8.35 56.43
C ILE A 1023 -7.46 8.55 55.89
N ILE A 1024 -7.71 8.06 54.68
CA ILE A 1024 -9.04 8.05 54.06
C ILE A 1024 -9.66 6.68 54.28
N LEU A 1025 -10.86 6.64 54.87
CA LEU A 1025 -11.58 5.42 55.20
C LEU A 1025 -12.96 5.41 54.50
N PRO A 1026 -13.05 4.88 53.27
CA PRO A 1026 -14.32 4.72 52.57
C PRO A 1026 -15.28 3.80 53.34
N ASN A 1027 -16.59 4.02 53.18
CA ASN A 1027 -17.65 3.22 53.79
C ASN A 1027 -17.52 3.06 55.32
N THR A 1028 -16.96 4.05 56.00
CA THR A 1028 -16.65 3.97 57.43
C THR A 1028 -17.38 5.06 58.21
N LYS A 1029 -18.15 4.64 59.21
CA LYS A 1029 -18.89 5.52 60.13
C LYS A 1029 -17.98 6.03 61.26
N ALA A 1030 -18.46 7.01 62.01
CA ALA A 1030 -17.75 7.63 63.13
C ALA A 1030 -17.12 6.63 64.13
N GLU A 1031 -17.89 5.62 64.56
CA GLU A 1031 -17.43 4.58 65.48
C GLU A 1031 -16.24 3.78 64.91
N GLY A 1032 -16.30 3.43 63.61
CA GLY A 1032 -15.22 2.73 62.94
C GLY A 1032 -13.98 3.60 62.74
N ALA A 1033 -14.16 4.89 62.45
CA ALA A 1033 -13.05 5.83 62.31
C ALA A 1033 -12.33 6.08 63.65
N LEU A 1034 -13.08 6.17 64.76
CA LEU A 1034 -12.53 6.24 66.12
C LEU A 1034 -11.72 4.99 66.47
N ALA A 1035 -12.26 3.80 66.17
CA ALA A 1035 -11.54 2.55 66.43
C ALA A 1035 -10.20 2.48 65.66
N VAL A 1036 -10.17 2.90 64.39
CA VAL A 1036 -8.93 2.96 63.60
C VAL A 1036 -7.96 3.99 64.19
N ALA A 1037 -8.44 5.16 64.61
CA ALA A 1037 -7.60 6.19 65.24
C ALA A 1037 -6.97 5.70 66.56
N GLU A 1038 -7.73 5.02 67.42
CA GLU A 1038 -7.21 4.40 68.64
C GLU A 1038 -6.18 3.31 68.32
N GLU A 1039 -6.43 2.51 67.29
CA GLU A 1039 -5.48 1.48 66.85
C GLU A 1039 -4.16 2.10 66.36
N VAL A 1040 -4.22 3.17 65.57
CA VAL A 1040 -3.05 3.96 65.15
C VAL A 1040 -2.24 4.44 66.37
N GLN A 1041 -2.89 5.03 67.38
CA GLN A 1041 -2.20 5.48 68.59
C GLN A 1041 -1.55 4.32 69.35
N ASN A 1042 -2.23 3.18 69.44
CA ASN A 1042 -1.71 1.99 70.13
C ASN A 1042 -0.49 1.40 69.40
N TYR A 1043 -0.51 1.29 68.06
CA TYR A 1043 0.66 0.84 67.30
C TYR A 1043 1.85 1.77 67.48
N VAL A 1044 1.63 3.09 67.44
CA VAL A 1044 2.72 4.05 67.62
C VAL A 1044 3.28 4.04 69.05
N LYS A 1045 2.42 3.89 70.06
CA LYS A 1045 2.87 3.67 71.45
C LYS A 1045 3.66 2.38 71.60
N ALA A 1046 3.28 1.31 70.89
CA ALA A 1046 3.98 0.03 70.92
C ALA A 1046 5.39 0.10 70.30
N LEU A 1047 5.66 1.06 69.41
CA LEU A 1047 7.01 1.27 68.86
C LEU A 1047 8.02 1.79 69.91
N GLN A 1048 7.54 2.38 71.02
CA GLN A 1048 8.38 2.89 72.12
C GLN A 1048 9.55 3.79 71.67
N ILE A 1049 9.33 4.63 70.66
CA ILE A 1049 10.37 5.53 70.13
C ILE A 1049 10.66 6.63 71.18
N PRO A 1050 11.89 6.76 71.72
CA PRO A 1050 12.18 7.67 72.84
C PRO A 1050 12.08 9.16 72.46
N HIS A 1051 11.32 9.95 73.21
CA HIS A 1051 11.20 11.40 73.03
C HIS A 1051 11.43 12.15 74.36
N ALA A 1052 12.69 12.33 74.74
CA ALA A 1052 13.08 12.84 76.05
C ALA A 1052 12.63 14.28 76.35
N ASN A 1053 12.41 15.08 75.30
CA ASN A 1053 12.02 16.49 75.42
C ASN A 1053 10.51 16.72 75.19
N SER A 1054 9.73 15.67 74.98
CA SER A 1054 8.27 15.79 74.88
C SER A 1054 7.65 16.11 76.24
N GLN A 1055 6.71 17.04 76.24
CA GLN A 1055 5.96 17.44 77.43
C GLN A 1055 4.76 16.53 77.73
N VAL A 1056 4.54 15.50 76.91
CA VAL A 1056 3.35 14.64 76.95
C VAL A 1056 3.69 13.21 77.36
N SER A 1057 4.79 12.66 76.85
CA SER A 1057 5.21 11.28 77.11
C SER A 1057 6.72 11.15 76.90
N GLN A 1058 7.34 10.17 77.54
CA GLN A 1058 8.74 9.79 77.30
C GLN A 1058 8.97 9.14 75.92
N TYR A 1059 7.89 8.87 75.18
CA TYR A 1059 7.90 8.29 73.83
C TYR A 1059 7.16 9.19 72.84
N VAL A 1060 7.39 9.00 71.54
CA VAL A 1060 6.68 9.68 70.45
C VAL A 1060 5.18 9.36 70.50
N THR A 1061 4.34 10.39 70.41
CA THR A 1061 2.88 10.30 70.40
C THR A 1061 2.28 10.99 69.18
N LEU A 1062 1.02 10.67 68.88
CA LEU A 1062 0.26 11.26 67.77
C LEU A 1062 -1.02 11.90 68.30
N SER A 1063 -1.30 13.09 67.80
CA SER A 1063 -2.62 13.72 67.90
C SER A 1063 -3.41 13.46 66.62
N LEU A 1064 -4.69 13.14 66.72
CA LEU A 1064 -5.54 12.79 65.57
C LEU A 1064 -6.84 13.61 65.56
N GLY A 1065 -7.17 14.17 64.40
CA GLY A 1065 -8.44 14.82 64.12
C GLY A 1065 -9.26 13.97 63.16
N ILE A 1066 -10.47 13.58 63.57
CA ILE A 1066 -11.36 12.71 62.81
C ILE A 1066 -12.57 13.50 62.34
N SER A 1067 -12.92 13.33 61.08
CA SER A 1067 -14.15 13.87 60.48
C SER A 1067 -14.85 12.80 59.66
N VAL A 1068 -16.18 12.72 59.77
CA VAL A 1068 -16.99 11.75 59.03
C VAL A 1068 -18.20 12.47 58.43
N ALA A 1069 -18.46 12.20 57.16
CA ALA A 1069 -19.65 12.68 56.47
C ALA A 1069 -20.17 11.63 55.50
N VAL A 1070 -21.46 11.70 55.16
CA VAL A 1070 -22.00 11.02 53.98
C VAL A 1070 -21.96 12.03 52.84
N PRO A 1071 -21.08 11.87 51.84
CA PRO A 1071 -21.00 12.80 50.73
C PRO A 1071 -22.36 12.86 50.03
N THR A 1072 -22.73 14.05 49.59
CA THR A 1072 -23.83 14.26 48.66
C THR A 1072 -23.26 14.88 47.39
N PRO A 1073 -23.94 14.79 46.24
CA PRO A 1073 -23.56 15.52 45.02
C PRO A 1073 -23.46 17.04 45.24
N LYS A 1074 -24.01 17.47 46.38
CA LYS A 1074 -24.23 18.81 46.84
C LYS A 1074 -23.33 19.24 48.03
N SER A 1075 -22.39 18.41 48.49
CA SER A 1075 -21.53 18.76 49.64
C SER A 1075 -20.09 19.04 49.21
N ALA A 1076 -19.54 20.19 49.62
CA ALA A 1076 -18.15 20.56 49.36
C ALA A 1076 -17.19 19.67 50.17
N PHE A 1077 -16.29 18.97 49.48
CA PHE A 1077 -15.36 18.03 50.13
C PHE A 1077 -14.32 18.72 51.02
N GLU A 1078 -14.01 20.01 50.79
CA GLU A 1078 -13.09 20.78 51.64
C GLU A 1078 -13.61 20.91 53.07
N GLN A 1079 -14.93 20.80 53.30
CA GLN A 1079 -15.51 20.83 54.63
C GLN A 1079 -15.07 19.64 55.49
N LEU A 1080 -14.95 18.44 54.92
CA LEU A 1080 -14.47 17.26 55.66
C LEU A 1080 -13.02 17.44 56.11
N ILE A 1081 -12.15 17.98 55.24
CA ILE A 1081 -10.74 18.26 55.55
C ILE A 1081 -10.64 19.35 56.63
N SER A 1082 -11.33 20.48 56.46
CA SER A 1082 -11.28 21.57 57.46
C SER A 1082 -11.82 21.15 58.83
N THR A 1083 -12.84 20.27 58.86
CA THR A 1083 -13.39 19.75 60.10
C THR A 1083 -12.42 18.79 60.78
N ALA A 1084 -11.72 17.95 60.01
CA ALA A 1084 -10.67 17.07 60.53
C ALA A 1084 -9.48 17.90 61.07
N ASP A 1085 -9.09 18.96 60.38
CA ASP A 1085 -8.00 19.85 60.79
C ASP A 1085 -8.33 20.60 62.08
N GLN A 1086 -9.56 21.12 62.19
CA GLN A 1086 -10.03 21.74 63.43
C GLN A 1086 -10.10 20.73 64.58
N ALA A 1087 -10.49 19.48 64.31
CA ALA A 1087 -10.47 18.43 65.32
C ALA A 1087 -9.04 18.09 65.76
N LEU A 1088 -8.09 18.07 64.83
CA LEU A 1088 -6.67 17.86 65.12
C LEU A 1088 -6.10 19.00 65.96
N TYR A 1089 -6.45 20.25 65.65
CA TYR A 1089 -6.08 21.41 66.47
C TYR A 1089 -6.59 21.27 67.91
N ASP A 1090 -7.85 20.87 68.08
CA ASP A 1090 -8.45 20.66 69.40
C ASP A 1090 -7.76 19.51 70.16
N ALA A 1091 -7.39 18.42 69.45
CA ALA A 1091 -6.63 17.32 70.04
C ALA A 1091 -5.28 17.79 70.59
N LYS A 1092 -4.57 18.63 69.83
CA LYS A 1092 -3.30 19.25 70.28
C LYS A 1092 -3.52 20.20 71.46
N TYR A 1093 -4.57 21.03 71.42
CA TYR A 1093 -4.85 22.01 72.46
C TYR A 1093 -5.28 21.38 73.80
N GLN A 1094 -6.06 20.30 73.76
CA GLN A 1094 -6.56 19.64 74.96
C GLN A 1094 -5.49 18.82 75.71
N GLY A 1095 -4.25 18.81 75.24
CA GLY A 1095 -3.11 18.16 75.88
C GLY A 1095 -2.48 17.03 75.07
N ARG A 1096 -2.70 16.97 73.74
CA ARG A 1096 -2.03 16.05 72.81
C ARG A 1096 -2.28 14.56 73.11
N ASP A 1097 -1.65 13.66 72.34
CA ASP A 1097 -1.79 12.19 72.44
C ASP A 1097 -3.25 11.69 72.53
N ARG A 1098 -4.12 12.23 71.69
CA ARG A 1098 -5.55 11.85 71.66
C ARG A 1098 -6.15 11.98 70.28
N ALA A 1099 -7.26 11.28 70.08
CA ALA A 1099 -8.14 11.46 68.95
C ALA A 1099 -9.34 12.34 69.33
N VAL A 1100 -9.69 13.30 68.47
CA VAL A 1100 -10.89 14.13 68.60
C VAL A 1100 -11.74 13.92 67.35
N LEU A 1101 -13.01 13.56 67.53
CA LEU A 1101 -13.98 13.46 66.45
C LEU A 1101 -14.82 14.73 66.37
N LYS A 1102 -14.93 15.30 65.18
CA LYS A 1102 -15.94 16.31 64.84
C LYS A 1102 -16.76 15.85 63.66
N THR A 1103 -18.07 15.91 63.81
CA THR A 1103 -19.02 15.67 62.72
C THR A 1103 -19.68 16.98 62.34
N PHE A 1104 -19.70 17.29 61.05
CA PHE A 1104 -20.60 18.32 60.53
C PHE A 1104 -21.87 17.63 60.00
N ARG A 1105 -23.00 18.35 60.06
CA ARG A 1105 -24.28 17.86 59.55
C ARG A 1105 -24.56 18.45 58.18
#